data_AF-A0A7M3XPW5-F1
#
_entry.id   AF-A0A7M3XPW5-F1
#
_cell.length_a   1.000
_cell.length_b   1.000
_cell.length_c   1.000
_cell.angle_alpha   90.00
_cell.angle_beta   90.00
_cell.angle_gamma   90.00
#
_symmetry.space_group_name_H-M   'P 1'
#
loop_
_entity.id
_entity.type
_entity.pdbx_description
1 polymer ?
#
loop_
_entity_poly.entity_id
_entity_poly.type
_entity_poly.pdbx_seq_one_letter_code
_entity_poly.pdbx_strand_id
1 'polypeptide(L)'
;MVDDPSSDDIIRERAFRISDKLDLGDLVDDSKFIEVKELQDDRKDVDDAIGDVFDPFVQDKALGSVERDGTVKTAPESDIVTEIATEGERRINWILMGSMILVYSAIGFQIGFVFEPLVATVSLLVLSSIGFLFGERWSKDERLRILGVTWVIISMKVLYGLSIELQRWGIISVEGLGALLLITVGLNIVLSYRYDHDAIAAQSTLVLLAVGSTAGSLYGQEGVAVMILVSTVLMHVLATHRKSGNLAALGIASSNLWIGMHAITGGFEIGELKVLALDRPLLLFVLMMGVTSLNAGMATSFAREANWFSEGMKILGLGKPGLWGVSVSLGLLGALLAVAANRGDVGYALGMVTVLCGAFSGSYLVVRGVSWKRVSVPLMVMAMILLIVLLIGREFASSIGFSKYTIFTIFGSATVGFVILRDQNSVSDRVLWLGTVAVLTLLVILVPSESNEAGGDGGVLLLSMLSLLHIGSGVLAIKRKSPSLAGVTVLLPWSWVIVEQLVQETLRTLLISNNLDDPGSIIHLDSLPLSGYLVTCSVMIAVVNEKMGKSDVNLASKFLGISEISASIRDSGALQLWSLGLWLPMVSILFMAQFGAFTSPTILLILGLLWGLHLLAHLRGVRVGEMSLMVGIILLSGLIVQWRHGMGEYLSLLICLILVCILLSKREEEGFYTTSMGAMGVPLLLLIPDRNITMILEDFSYLPEIEPSVIAISSTAILLAVYLPKAGEIEDLLKPAMSSLWLMSICIAVAYTQGDQLSLSLSVGMFMIATVWLVAKGELRRELQTVTKMSSRRALALEKKSRSPEEGELQTYDAIEAEMLSSRKKSREKSQTDDVEELYISDVSHRPVIIIAVMALVFATSLMIGFTSGPNPILLLVVGAFVTLLIAVARFRTRQLELDLPHVLGIEMPIALAISGLVIMHVFSLLGPGASNQNL
;
A
#
# COMPACT_ATOMS: atom_id res chain seq x y z
N MET A 1 42.87 -21.60 -35.76
CA MET A 1 43.44 -20.52 -34.95
C MET A 1 42.95 -19.21 -35.54
N VAL A 2 41.86 -18.70 -34.98
CA VAL A 2 41.35 -17.34 -35.19
C VAL A 2 41.04 -16.89 -33.77
N ASP A 3 41.84 -15.95 -33.27
CA ASP A 3 41.72 -15.41 -31.93
C ASP A 3 40.49 -14.50 -31.86
N ASP A 4 39.63 -14.78 -30.89
CA ASP A 4 38.46 -13.98 -30.52
C ASP A 4 38.96 -12.72 -29.78
N PRO A 5 38.52 -11.49 -30.12
CA PRO A 5 38.98 -10.29 -29.45
C PRO A 5 38.46 -10.25 -28.00
N SER A 6 39.36 -9.93 -27.07
CA SER A 6 39.05 -9.87 -25.64
C SER A 6 37.97 -8.83 -25.34
N SER A 7 37.11 -9.13 -24.36
CA SER A 7 36.00 -8.27 -23.90
C SER A 7 36.43 -6.85 -23.50
N ASP A 8 37.73 -6.63 -23.26
CA ASP A 8 38.29 -5.33 -22.89
C ASP A 8 38.31 -4.33 -24.06
N ASP A 9 38.52 -4.78 -25.31
CA ASP A 9 38.54 -3.87 -26.46
C ASP A 9 37.14 -3.32 -26.78
N ILE A 10 36.09 -4.13 -26.58
CA ILE A 10 34.70 -3.72 -26.79
C ILE A 10 34.23 -2.71 -25.72
N ILE A 11 34.72 -2.85 -24.48
CA ILE A 11 34.42 -1.89 -23.39
C ILE A 11 35.19 -0.58 -23.62
N ARG A 12 36.44 -0.67 -24.09
CA ARG A 12 37.28 0.49 -24.37
C ARG A 12 36.80 1.29 -25.58
N GLU A 13 36.29 0.62 -26.61
CA GLU A 13 35.69 1.24 -27.79
C GLU A 13 34.32 1.87 -27.49
N ARG A 14 33.58 1.32 -26.50
CA ARG A 14 32.31 1.91 -26.02
C ARG A 14 32.54 3.14 -25.12
N ALA A 15 33.63 3.17 -24.33
CA ALA A 15 34.02 4.34 -23.55
C ALA A 15 34.53 5.51 -24.43
N PHE A 16 35.23 5.21 -25.53
CA PHE A 16 35.77 6.23 -26.45
C PHE A 16 34.69 6.87 -27.34
N ARG A 17 33.56 6.21 -27.57
CA ARG A 17 32.43 6.79 -28.33
C ARG A 17 31.57 7.77 -27.52
N ILE A 18 31.75 7.85 -26.20
CA ILE A 18 31.00 8.76 -25.32
C ILE A 18 31.72 10.10 -25.12
N SER A 19 33.01 10.21 -25.44
CA SER A 19 33.82 11.40 -25.13
C SER A 19 33.93 12.46 -26.25
N ASP A 20 33.30 12.27 -27.42
CA ASP A 20 33.49 13.16 -28.59
C ASP A 20 32.28 14.05 -28.93
N LYS A 21 31.48 14.38 -27.92
CA LYS A 21 30.56 15.53 -27.97
C LYS A 21 30.85 16.50 -26.83
N LEU A 22 32.02 17.10 -26.88
CA LEU A 22 32.22 18.44 -26.32
C LEU A 22 31.54 19.42 -27.29
N ASP A 23 30.26 19.68 -27.03
CA ASP A 23 29.52 20.72 -27.71
C ASP A 23 30.05 22.08 -27.23
N LEU A 24 30.99 22.63 -28.00
CA LEU A 24 31.59 23.95 -27.78
C LEU A 24 30.59 25.11 -28.05
N GLY A 25 29.30 24.81 -28.20
CA GLY A 25 28.21 25.79 -28.34
C GLY A 25 27.91 26.58 -27.07
N ASP A 26 28.27 26.08 -25.88
CA ASP A 26 28.02 26.77 -24.60
C ASP A 26 29.06 27.85 -24.23
N LEU A 27 30.03 28.12 -25.12
CA LEU A 27 31.02 29.18 -24.93
C LEU A 27 30.66 30.51 -25.63
N VAL A 28 29.49 30.60 -26.26
CA VAL A 28 28.97 31.83 -26.87
C VAL A 28 27.54 32.06 -26.40
N ASP A 29 27.33 33.24 -25.80
CA ASP A 29 26.05 33.74 -25.31
C ASP A 29 25.03 33.88 -26.46
N ASP A 30 24.31 32.79 -26.76
CA ASP A 30 23.23 32.74 -27.75
C ASP A 30 21.84 33.02 -27.14
N SER A 31 21.80 33.66 -25.97
CA SER A 31 20.55 34.07 -25.30
C SER A 31 19.75 35.16 -26.04
N LYS A 32 20.11 35.50 -27.29
CA LYS A 32 19.43 36.51 -28.10
C LYS A 32 18.75 36.04 -29.38
N PHE A 33 18.86 34.77 -29.79
CA PHE A 33 18.17 34.30 -31.00
C PHE A 33 17.65 32.87 -30.88
N ILE A 34 16.66 32.66 -30.00
CA ILE A 34 15.70 31.58 -30.17
C ILE A 34 14.31 32.17 -29.94
N GLU A 35 13.63 32.53 -31.03
CA GLU A 35 12.17 32.51 -31.03
C GLU A 35 11.76 31.06 -30.73
N VAL A 36 11.43 30.80 -29.46
CA VAL A 36 10.81 29.55 -29.06
C VAL A 36 9.46 29.52 -29.76
N LYS A 37 9.41 28.77 -30.85
CA LYS A 37 8.17 28.37 -31.49
C LYS A 37 7.35 27.67 -30.39
N GLU A 38 6.25 28.29 -29.97
CA GLU A 38 5.28 27.68 -29.06
C GLU A 38 4.84 26.34 -29.66
N LEU A 39 5.48 25.26 -29.21
CA LEU A 39 4.89 23.94 -29.27
C LEU A 39 3.67 24.01 -28.37
N GLN A 40 2.49 23.83 -28.97
CA GLN A 40 1.23 23.73 -28.24
C GLN A 40 1.42 22.80 -27.05
N ASP A 41 1.29 23.41 -25.89
CA ASP A 41 1.58 22.83 -24.61
C ASP A 41 0.42 21.92 -24.22
N ASP A 42 0.56 20.62 -24.46
CA ASP A 42 -0.29 19.59 -23.86
C ASP A 42 0.06 19.37 -22.36
N ARG A 43 0.70 20.35 -21.67
CA ARG A 43 0.81 20.35 -20.21
C ARG A 43 -0.60 20.45 -19.61
N LYS A 44 -1.08 19.32 -19.09
CA LYS A 44 -2.20 19.24 -18.14
C LYS A 44 -2.06 20.37 -17.10
N ASP A 45 -3.17 21.06 -16.79
CA ASP A 45 -3.31 22.09 -15.74
C ASP A 45 -2.44 21.77 -14.50
N VAL A 46 -1.26 22.39 -14.41
CA VAL A 46 -0.40 22.27 -13.22
C VAL A 46 -1.08 23.01 -12.08
N ASP A 47 -1.06 22.42 -10.88
CA ASP A 47 -1.69 23.07 -9.73
C ASP A 47 -0.84 24.24 -9.23
N ASP A 48 -1.16 25.48 -9.62
CA ASP A 48 -0.43 26.70 -9.23
C ASP A 48 -0.09 26.79 -7.73
N ALA A 49 -0.91 26.21 -6.84
CA ALA A 49 -0.67 26.25 -5.40
C ALA A 49 0.34 25.18 -4.94
N ILE A 50 0.17 23.94 -5.38
CA ILE A 50 1.02 22.81 -4.98
C ILE A 50 2.27 22.68 -5.86
N GLY A 51 2.23 23.17 -7.09
CA GLY A 51 3.24 22.96 -8.13
C GLY A 51 3.23 21.53 -8.66
N ASP A 52 4.37 21.15 -9.25
CA ASP A 52 4.56 19.79 -9.76
C ASP A 52 5.11 18.88 -8.67
N VAL A 53 4.26 17.98 -8.18
CA VAL A 53 4.53 17.01 -7.12
C VAL A 53 4.06 15.64 -7.61
N PHE A 54 4.82 14.60 -7.27
CA PHE A 54 4.56 13.22 -7.65
C PHE A 54 3.15 12.74 -7.26
N ASP A 55 2.41 12.20 -8.23
CA ASP A 55 1.11 11.54 -8.01
C ASP A 55 1.18 10.08 -8.50
N PRO A 56 1.11 9.08 -7.59
CA PRO A 56 1.26 7.68 -7.96
C PRO A 56 0.04 7.08 -8.67
N PHE A 57 -1.13 7.74 -8.65
CA PHE A 57 -2.40 7.16 -9.10
C PHE A 57 -2.87 7.68 -10.46
N VAL A 58 -2.25 8.74 -10.97
CA VAL A 58 -2.55 9.27 -12.31
C VAL A 58 -1.72 8.54 -13.35
N GLN A 59 -2.34 8.02 -14.41
CA GLN A 59 -1.61 7.54 -15.59
C GLN A 59 -1.15 8.76 -16.41
N ASP A 60 0.09 9.18 -16.19
CA ASP A 60 0.79 10.02 -17.15
C ASP A 60 1.61 9.09 -18.03
N LYS A 61 1.62 9.33 -19.36
CA LYS A 61 2.53 8.60 -20.24
C LYS A 61 3.94 8.90 -19.77
N ALA A 62 4.64 7.90 -19.23
CA ALA A 62 6.01 8.07 -18.78
C ALA A 62 6.85 8.64 -19.93
N LEU A 63 7.64 9.67 -19.66
CA LEU A 63 8.60 10.19 -20.63
C LEU A 63 9.53 9.04 -21.07
N GLY A 64 9.66 8.79 -22.37
CA GLY A 64 10.39 7.63 -22.88
C GLY A 64 9.60 6.31 -22.92
N SER A 65 8.29 6.28 -22.63
CA SER A 65 7.49 5.05 -22.72
C SER A 65 7.44 4.52 -24.16
N VAL A 66 7.87 3.27 -24.36
CA VAL A 66 7.74 2.55 -25.62
C VAL A 66 6.28 2.11 -25.77
N GLU A 67 5.58 2.68 -26.76
CA GLU A 67 4.22 2.30 -27.13
C GLU A 67 4.21 0.84 -27.65
N ARG A 68 3.02 0.21 -27.70
CA ARG A 68 2.90 -1.20 -28.18
C ARG A 68 3.39 -1.41 -29.62
N ASP A 69 3.52 -0.33 -30.39
CA ASP A 69 4.07 -0.31 -31.75
C ASP A 69 5.60 -0.10 -31.79
N GLY A 70 6.27 -0.05 -30.63
CA GLY A 70 7.70 0.18 -30.52
C GLY A 70 8.12 1.66 -30.61
N THR A 71 7.17 2.59 -30.75
CA THR A 71 7.48 4.02 -30.90
C THR A 71 7.65 4.71 -29.55
N VAL A 72 8.62 5.62 -29.48
CA VAL A 72 8.83 6.50 -28.32
C VAL A 72 8.46 7.91 -28.75
N LYS A 73 7.34 8.42 -28.25
CA LYS A 73 6.80 9.75 -28.63
C LYS A 73 7.38 10.89 -27.80
N THR A 74 7.93 10.60 -26.65
CA THR A 74 8.47 11.57 -25.69
C THR A 74 9.92 11.23 -25.38
N ALA A 75 10.80 12.23 -25.44
CA ALA A 75 12.21 12.02 -25.11
C ALA A 75 12.36 11.51 -23.66
N PRO A 76 13.30 10.58 -23.39
CA PRO A 76 13.59 10.14 -22.03
C PRO A 76 14.12 11.30 -21.18
N GLU A 77 13.85 11.27 -19.88
CA GLU A 77 14.40 12.25 -18.93
C GLU A 77 15.94 12.28 -19.00
N SER A 78 16.51 13.47 -18.77
CA SER A 78 17.96 13.69 -18.82
C SER A 78 18.69 12.81 -17.81
N ASP A 79 19.86 12.31 -18.21
CA ASP A 79 20.71 11.46 -17.37
C ASP A 79 21.04 12.17 -16.04
N ILE A 80 20.74 11.49 -14.93
CA ILE A 80 21.01 11.91 -13.54
C ILE A 80 22.47 12.37 -13.39
N VAL A 81 23.40 11.76 -14.12
CA VAL A 81 24.82 12.13 -14.09
C VAL A 81 25.06 13.52 -14.71
N THR A 82 24.34 13.87 -15.77
CA THR A 82 24.47 15.15 -16.48
C THR A 82 23.82 16.28 -15.67
N GLU A 83 22.71 16.01 -14.99
CA GLU A 83 22.05 16.96 -14.10
C GLU A 83 22.87 17.21 -12.82
N ILE A 84 23.43 16.15 -12.21
CA ILE A 84 24.33 16.27 -11.06
C ILE A 84 25.61 17.05 -11.42
N ALA A 85 26.15 16.87 -12.64
CA ALA A 85 27.35 17.58 -13.07
C ALA A 85 27.10 19.07 -13.30
N THR A 86 25.99 19.44 -13.95
CA THR A 86 25.63 20.84 -14.23
C THR A 86 25.15 21.59 -12.98
N GLU A 87 24.46 20.92 -12.05
CA GLU A 87 24.03 21.52 -10.78
C GLU A 87 25.10 21.47 -9.69
N GLY A 88 26.07 20.55 -9.78
CA GLY A 88 27.12 20.32 -8.78
C GLY A 88 27.99 21.56 -8.54
N GLU A 89 28.32 22.30 -9.59
CA GLU A 89 29.10 23.55 -9.49
C GLU A 89 28.32 24.65 -8.74
N ARG A 90 27.01 24.74 -9.00
CA ARG A 90 26.12 25.69 -8.29
C ARG A 90 25.99 25.29 -6.82
N ARG A 91 25.88 23.99 -6.49
CA ARG A 91 25.79 23.47 -5.11
C ARG A 91 27.04 23.78 -4.27
N ILE A 92 28.24 23.66 -4.86
CA ILE A 92 29.51 23.93 -4.16
C ILE A 92 29.58 25.39 -3.69
N ASN A 93 29.14 26.35 -4.51
CA ASN A 93 29.16 27.78 -4.16
C ASN A 93 28.24 28.13 -2.97
N TRP A 94 27.07 27.48 -2.83
CA TRP A 94 26.17 27.67 -1.69
C TRP A 94 26.72 27.07 -0.39
N ILE A 95 27.35 25.90 -0.49
CA ILE A 95 27.97 25.23 0.68
C ILE A 95 29.13 26.09 1.20
N LEU A 96 30.00 26.60 0.31
CA LEU A 96 31.11 27.47 0.67
C LEU A 96 30.63 28.75 1.37
N MET A 97 29.57 29.38 0.88
CA MET A 97 28.94 30.53 1.54
C MET A 97 28.50 30.19 2.97
N GLY A 98 27.76 29.10 3.13
CA GLY A 98 27.26 28.65 4.44
C GLY A 98 28.40 28.39 5.42
N SER A 99 29.47 27.72 4.96
CA SER A 99 30.68 27.47 5.75
C SER A 99 31.39 28.76 6.15
N MET A 100 31.54 29.74 5.24
CA MET A 100 32.12 31.04 5.57
C MET A 100 31.31 31.76 6.66
N ILE A 101 29.98 31.78 6.53
CA ILE A 101 29.10 32.40 7.52
C ILE A 101 29.30 31.74 8.89
N LEU A 102 29.34 30.41 8.96
CA LEU A 102 29.55 29.68 10.21
C LEU A 102 30.92 29.96 10.84
N VAL A 103 31.99 29.89 10.05
CA VAL A 103 33.36 30.10 10.54
C VAL A 103 33.53 31.52 11.09
N TYR A 104 33.11 32.55 10.34
CA TYR A 104 33.23 33.93 10.81
C TYR A 104 32.27 34.27 11.95
N SER A 105 31.10 33.63 12.02
CA SER A 105 30.22 33.75 13.19
C SER A 105 30.86 33.12 14.44
N ALA A 106 31.53 31.97 14.30
CA ALA A 106 32.26 31.33 15.39
C ALA A 106 33.45 32.17 15.85
N ILE A 107 34.18 32.80 14.92
CA ILE A 107 35.24 33.76 15.26
C ILE A 107 34.67 34.95 16.05
N GLY A 108 33.54 35.51 15.60
CA GLY A 108 32.86 36.60 16.32
C GLY A 108 32.46 36.20 17.74
N PHE A 109 31.87 35.01 17.90
CA PHE A 109 31.54 34.45 19.21
C PHE A 109 32.78 34.26 20.09
N GLN A 110 33.86 33.70 19.54
CA GLN A 110 35.10 33.47 20.27
C GLN A 110 35.74 34.79 20.74
N ILE A 111 35.73 35.84 19.90
CA ILE A 111 36.22 37.17 20.29
C ILE A 111 35.40 37.71 21.46
N GLY A 112 34.07 37.60 21.40
CA GLY A 112 33.17 38.03 22.48
C GLY A 112 33.37 37.26 23.79
N PHE A 113 33.72 35.97 23.70
CA PHE A 113 33.88 35.11 24.87
C PHE A 113 35.27 35.20 25.52
N VAL A 114 36.33 35.38 24.72
CA VAL A 114 37.73 35.26 25.18
C VAL A 114 38.35 36.61 25.55
N PHE A 115 38.02 37.69 24.83
CA PHE A 115 38.66 38.99 25.05
C PHE A 115 37.95 39.82 26.12
N GLU A 116 38.68 40.78 26.71
CA GLU A 116 38.09 41.75 27.63
C GLU A 116 37.06 42.65 26.90
N PRO A 117 35.97 43.09 27.58
CA PRO A 117 34.82 43.74 26.93
C PRO A 117 35.16 44.90 25.98
N LEU A 118 36.11 45.76 26.36
CA LEU A 118 36.51 46.91 25.54
C LEU A 118 37.27 46.48 24.28
N VAL A 119 38.22 45.55 24.41
CA VAL A 119 39.00 45.01 23.30
C VAL A 119 38.12 44.19 22.37
N ALA A 120 37.21 43.39 22.92
CA ALA A 120 36.23 42.60 22.18
C ALA A 120 35.28 43.51 21.37
N THR A 121 34.73 44.56 21.99
CA THR A 121 33.85 45.54 21.31
C THR A 121 34.54 46.17 20.10
N VAL A 122 35.76 46.68 20.28
CA VAL A 122 36.54 47.29 19.19
C VAL A 122 36.83 46.26 18.09
N SER A 123 37.23 45.04 18.46
CA SER A 123 37.56 43.98 17.51
C SER A 123 36.35 43.55 16.68
N LEU A 124 35.18 43.41 17.29
CA LEU A 124 33.93 43.06 16.59
C LEU A 124 33.45 44.19 15.68
N LEU A 125 33.57 45.46 16.10
CA LEU A 125 33.26 46.62 15.25
C LEU A 125 34.21 46.71 14.05
N VAL A 126 35.51 46.46 14.24
CA VAL A 126 36.49 46.40 13.15
C VAL A 126 36.17 45.26 12.19
N LEU A 127 35.89 44.07 12.71
CA LEU A 127 35.53 42.89 11.90
C LEU A 127 34.27 43.17 11.06
N SER A 128 33.22 43.74 11.67
CA SER A 128 31.99 44.12 10.98
C SER A 128 32.24 45.21 9.92
N SER A 129 33.07 46.22 10.24
CA SER A 129 33.42 47.30 9.31
C SER A 129 34.18 46.79 8.08
N ILE A 130 35.16 45.89 8.29
CA ILE A 130 35.91 45.24 7.21
C ILE A 130 34.96 44.41 6.34
N GLY A 131 34.03 43.68 6.95
CA GLY A 131 33.05 42.91 6.20
C GLY A 131 32.12 43.79 5.36
N PHE A 132 31.67 44.95 5.87
CA PHE A 132 30.89 45.90 5.05
C PHE A 132 31.72 46.52 3.91
N LEU A 133 33.02 46.78 4.12
CA LEU A 133 33.91 47.26 3.05
C LEU A 133 34.04 46.24 1.92
N PHE A 134 34.23 44.96 2.25
CA PHE A 134 34.23 43.89 1.27
C PHE A 134 32.86 43.71 0.61
N GLY A 135 31.78 43.83 1.38
CA GLY A 135 30.42 43.81 0.88
C GLY A 135 30.16 44.88 -0.17
N GLU A 136 30.50 46.13 0.11
CA GLU A 136 30.31 47.27 -0.80
C GLU A 136 31.23 47.19 -2.03
N ARG A 137 32.44 46.67 -1.87
CA ARG A 137 33.39 46.51 -2.99
C ARG A 137 32.97 45.40 -3.95
N TRP A 138 32.60 44.24 -3.42
CA TRP A 138 32.34 43.04 -4.21
C TRP A 138 30.90 42.90 -4.67
N SER A 139 29.93 43.55 -4.02
CA SER A 139 28.53 43.57 -4.49
C SER A 139 28.33 44.29 -5.83
N LYS A 140 29.26 45.18 -6.20
CA LYS A 140 29.22 45.93 -7.47
C LYS A 140 29.65 45.11 -8.68
N ASP A 141 30.36 44.00 -8.46
CA ASP A 141 30.78 43.08 -9.51
C ASP A 141 29.80 41.91 -9.58
N GLU A 142 29.20 41.66 -10.75
CA GLU A 142 28.18 40.63 -10.95
C GLU A 142 28.69 39.22 -10.59
N ARG A 143 29.99 38.94 -10.82
CA ARG A 143 30.60 37.63 -10.51
C ARG A 143 30.87 37.44 -9.02
N LEU A 144 31.16 38.53 -8.30
CA LEU A 144 31.46 38.52 -6.88
C LEU A 144 30.26 38.96 -6.02
N ARG A 145 29.11 39.25 -6.63
CA ARG A 145 27.93 39.79 -5.95
C ARG A 145 27.49 38.92 -4.79
N ILE A 146 27.45 37.60 -5.00
CA ILE A 146 27.09 36.60 -3.99
C ILE A 146 28.07 36.64 -2.80
N LEU A 147 29.38 36.73 -3.09
CA LEU A 147 30.42 36.85 -2.06
C LEU A 147 30.31 38.18 -1.30
N GLY A 148 30.06 39.29 -1.99
CA GLY A 148 29.83 40.60 -1.39
C GLY A 148 28.63 40.58 -0.44
N VAL A 149 27.49 40.05 -0.88
CA VAL A 149 26.30 39.86 -0.04
C VAL A 149 26.61 38.98 1.18
N THR A 150 27.40 37.92 1.01
CA THR A 150 27.83 37.04 2.12
C THR A 150 28.58 37.81 3.21
N TRP A 151 29.47 38.73 2.83
CA TRP A 151 30.18 39.58 3.79
C TRP A 151 29.28 40.59 4.51
N VAL A 152 28.25 41.12 3.83
CA VAL A 152 27.22 41.94 4.47
C VAL A 152 26.44 41.14 5.52
N ILE A 153 26.05 39.89 5.18
CA ILE A 153 25.37 38.95 6.09
C ILE A 153 26.23 38.64 7.32
N ILE A 154 27.51 38.36 7.13
CA ILE A 154 28.48 38.13 8.23
C ILE A 154 28.58 39.38 9.12
N SER A 155 28.75 40.55 8.51
CA SER A 155 28.90 41.83 9.24
C SER A 155 27.68 42.12 10.12
N MET A 156 26.48 41.85 9.60
CA MET A 156 25.24 41.98 10.37
C MET A 156 25.15 40.97 11.51
N LYS A 157 25.53 39.70 11.30
CA LYS A 157 25.58 38.70 12.39
C LYS A 157 26.54 39.11 13.50
N VAL A 158 27.69 39.66 13.14
CA VAL A 158 28.68 40.18 14.10
C VAL A 158 28.10 41.35 14.90
N LEU A 159 27.33 42.26 14.29
CA LEU A 159 26.66 43.35 15.02
C LEU A 159 25.55 42.85 15.96
N TYR A 160 24.75 41.87 15.53
CA TYR A 160 23.76 41.25 16.41
C TYR A 160 24.43 40.56 17.60
N GLY A 161 25.51 39.80 17.35
CA GLY A 161 26.32 39.18 18.40
C GLY A 161 26.92 40.21 19.35
N LEU A 162 27.49 41.31 18.82
CA LEU A 162 28.00 42.40 19.64
C LEU A 162 26.91 42.99 20.55
N SER A 163 25.69 43.14 20.04
CA SER A 163 24.58 43.66 20.84
C SER A 163 24.32 42.77 22.06
N ILE A 164 24.26 41.45 21.85
CA ILE A 164 24.08 40.46 22.92
C ILE A 164 25.27 40.48 23.90
N GLU A 165 26.51 40.53 23.41
CA GLU A 165 27.70 40.56 24.27
C GLU A 165 27.80 41.85 25.11
N LEU A 166 27.40 43.01 24.58
CA LEU A 166 27.35 44.26 25.35
C LEU A 166 26.42 44.15 26.57
N GLN A 167 25.31 43.42 26.43
CA GLN A 167 24.41 43.16 27.54
C GLN A 167 25.02 42.15 28.51
N ARG A 168 25.60 41.06 28.00
CA ARG A 168 26.28 40.04 28.83
C ARG A 168 27.43 40.63 29.65
N TRP A 169 28.14 41.63 29.14
CA TRP A 169 29.20 42.34 29.86
C TRP A 169 28.67 43.43 30.83
N GLY A 170 27.35 43.62 30.93
CA GLY A 170 26.72 44.61 31.82
C GLY A 170 26.86 46.06 31.34
N ILE A 171 27.22 46.29 30.08
CA ILE A 171 27.39 47.65 29.52
C ILE A 171 26.02 48.28 29.18
N ILE A 172 25.06 47.46 28.75
CA ILE A 172 23.69 47.88 28.46
C ILE A 172 22.68 47.03 29.25
N SER A 173 21.53 47.62 29.61
CA SER A 173 20.42 46.90 30.23
C SER A 173 19.68 46.02 29.20
N VAL A 174 18.81 45.12 29.67
CA VAL A 174 17.93 44.30 28.82
C VAL A 174 17.05 45.18 27.90
N GLU A 175 16.56 46.30 28.40
CA GLU A 175 15.82 47.29 27.61
C GLU A 175 16.71 47.94 26.53
N GLY A 176 17.96 48.27 26.90
CA GLY A 176 18.96 48.80 25.98
C GLY A 176 19.34 47.81 24.88
N LEU A 177 19.42 46.51 25.21
CA LEU A 177 19.62 45.44 24.24
C LEU A 177 18.46 45.36 23.24
N GLY A 178 17.22 45.38 23.73
CA GLY A 178 16.02 45.40 22.88
C GLY A 178 16.02 46.58 21.90
N ALA A 179 16.33 47.79 22.39
CA ALA A 179 16.43 48.98 21.55
C ALA A 179 17.57 48.87 20.50
N LEU A 180 18.74 48.39 20.90
CA LEU A 180 19.89 48.23 19.99
C LEU A 180 19.64 47.14 18.93
N LEU A 181 18.96 46.05 19.28
CA LEU A 181 18.55 45.01 18.34
C LEU A 181 17.50 45.54 17.35
N LEU A 182 16.55 46.38 17.77
CA LEU A 182 15.61 47.03 16.86
C LEU A 182 16.30 48.01 15.90
N ILE A 183 17.28 48.79 16.37
CA ILE A 183 18.08 49.69 15.52
C ILE A 183 18.88 48.88 14.49
N THR A 184 19.53 47.80 14.91
CA THR A 184 20.31 46.94 14.01
C THR A 184 19.41 46.15 13.04
N VAL A 185 18.19 45.78 13.42
CA VAL A 185 17.14 45.30 12.51
C VAL A 185 16.77 46.37 11.48
N GLY A 186 16.57 47.62 11.90
CA GLY A 186 16.33 48.74 10.98
C GLY A 186 17.48 48.93 9.98
N LEU A 187 18.72 48.88 10.45
CA LEU A 187 19.92 48.91 9.60
C LEU A 187 19.91 47.75 8.60
N ASN A 188 19.61 46.53 9.05
CA ASN A 188 19.55 45.35 8.19
C ASN A 188 18.52 45.50 7.07
N ILE A 189 17.33 46.03 7.38
CA ILE A 189 16.30 46.33 6.39
C ILE A 189 16.83 47.35 5.37
N VAL A 190 17.46 48.45 5.80
CA VAL A 190 18.06 49.45 4.89
C VAL A 190 19.13 48.82 4.00
N LEU A 191 20.02 48.00 4.55
CA LEU A 191 21.04 47.30 3.77
C LEU A 191 20.42 46.31 2.79
N SER A 192 19.32 45.67 3.14
CA SER A 192 18.60 44.77 2.23
C SER A 192 18.06 45.50 0.99
N TYR A 193 17.63 46.76 1.14
CA TYR A 193 17.26 47.62 -0.01
C TYR A 193 18.47 48.11 -0.78
N ARG A 194 19.58 48.40 -0.10
CA ARG A 194 20.82 48.87 -0.76
C ARG A 194 21.45 47.79 -1.65
N TYR A 195 21.48 46.54 -1.18
CA TYR A 195 22.12 45.42 -1.88
C TYR A 195 21.13 44.53 -2.65
N ASP A 196 19.83 44.87 -2.61
CA ASP A 196 18.71 44.17 -3.24
C ASP A 196 18.80 42.63 -3.12
N HIS A 197 18.94 42.15 -1.88
CA HIS A 197 19.07 40.72 -1.63
C HIS A 197 18.21 40.27 -0.45
N ASP A 198 17.38 39.25 -0.69
CA ASP A 198 16.43 38.74 0.29
C ASP A 198 17.10 38.09 1.49
N ALA A 199 18.28 37.47 1.31
CA ALA A 199 19.00 36.82 2.42
C ALA A 199 19.48 37.79 3.49
N ILE A 200 19.67 39.07 3.17
CA ILE A 200 19.97 40.11 4.16
C ILE A 200 18.69 40.35 4.98
N ALA A 201 17.59 40.71 4.33
CA ALA A 201 16.30 40.94 4.99
C ALA A 201 15.81 39.72 5.80
N ALA A 202 16.07 38.49 5.34
CA ALA A 202 15.72 37.27 6.05
C ALA A 202 16.25 37.25 7.50
N GLN A 203 17.43 37.81 7.75
CA GLN A 203 18.01 37.90 9.10
C GLN A 203 17.16 38.74 10.05
N SER A 204 16.61 39.85 9.56
CA SER A 204 15.70 40.70 10.36
C SER A 204 14.48 39.91 10.85
N THR A 205 13.96 38.96 10.07
CA THR A 205 12.86 38.06 10.47
C THR A 205 13.16 37.31 11.76
N LEU A 206 14.29 36.61 11.79
CA LEU A 206 14.68 35.76 12.91
C LEU A 206 15.04 36.59 14.14
N VAL A 207 15.72 37.72 13.94
CA VAL A 207 16.09 38.61 15.03
C VAL A 207 14.86 39.29 15.62
N LEU A 208 13.91 39.75 14.79
CA LEU A 208 12.69 40.41 15.26
C LEU A 208 11.80 39.44 16.05
N LEU A 209 11.66 38.20 15.58
CA LEU A 209 10.98 37.14 16.33
C LEU A 209 11.68 36.82 17.66
N ALA A 210 13.01 36.73 17.66
CA ALA A 210 13.80 36.51 18.88
C ALA A 210 13.63 37.67 19.88
N VAL A 211 13.73 38.93 19.43
CA VAL A 211 13.48 40.12 20.27
C VAL A 211 12.05 40.06 20.81
N GLY A 212 11.07 39.73 19.98
CA GLY A 212 9.67 39.60 20.40
C GLY A 212 9.46 38.54 21.49
N SER A 213 10.16 37.41 21.42
CA SER A 213 10.15 36.38 22.47
C SER A 213 10.66 36.87 23.83
N THR A 214 11.63 37.78 23.81
CA THR A 214 12.28 38.30 25.03
C THR A 214 11.50 39.43 25.69
N ALA A 215 10.56 40.05 24.97
CA ALA A 215 9.60 41.01 25.52
C ALA A 215 8.74 40.41 26.65
N GLY A 216 8.66 39.07 26.73
CA GLY A 216 8.04 38.37 27.85
C GLY A 216 8.66 38.69 29.21
N SER A 217 9.96 39.01 29.26
CA SER A 217 10.63 39.42 30.50
C SER A 217 10.02 40.70 31.11
N LEU A 218 9.49 41.60 30.27
CA LEU A 218 8.90 42.89 30.67
C LEU A 218 7.37 42.85 30.77
N TYR A 219 6.72 42.07 29.89
CA TYR A 219 5.27 42.16 29.66
C TYR A 219 4.52 40.82 29.79
N GLY A 220 5.20 39.76 30.24
CA GLY A 220 4.61 38.42 30.42
C GLY A 220 4.20 37.74 29.11
N GLN A 221 3.37 36.69 29.21
CA GLN A 221 2.91 35.91 28.05
C GLN A 221 2.16 36.76 27.01
N GLU A 222 1.37 37.75 27.47
CA GLU A 222 0.64 38.68 26.59
C GLU A 222 1.61 39.50 25.73
N GLY A 223 2.71 39.97 26.32
CA GLY A 223 3.77 40.68 25.61
C GLY A 223 4.45 39.85 24.53
N VAL A 224 4.75 38.58 24.84
CA VAL A 224 5.29 37.62 23.85
C VAL A 224 4.32 37.47 22.68
N ALA A 225 3.04 37.22 22.96
CA ALA A 225 2.02 37.03 21.92
C ALA A 225 1.87 38.28 21.03
N VAL A 226 1.75 39.46 21.63
CA VAL A 226 1.64 40.72 20.90
C VAL A 226 2.88 40.98 20.05
N MET A 227 4.07 40.76 20.60
CA MET A 227 5.31 41.01 19.87
C MET A 227 5.56 40.00 18.75
N ILE A 228 5.17 38.73 18.90
CA ILE A 228 5.17 37.76 17.79
C ILE A 228 4.23 38.22 16.68
N LEU A 229 3.02 38.68 17.03
CA LEU A 229 2.06 39.19 16.04
C LEU A 229 2.61 40.43 15.32
N VAL A 230 3.15 41.41 16.04
CA VAL A 230 3.77 42.62 15.47
C VAL A 230 4.94 42.25 14.56
N SER A 231 5.82 41.36 15.02
CA SER A 231 6.96 40.87 14.23
C SER A 231 6.49 40.22 12.93
N THR A 232 5.47 39.38 13.00
CA THR A 232 4.87 38.73 11.83
C THR A 232 4.31 39.74 10.85
N VAL A 233 3.56 40.75 11.33
CA VAL A 233 2.99 41.81 10.49
C VAL A 233 4.10 42.62 9.81
N LEU A 234 5.13 43.04 10.54
CA LEU A 234 6.25 43.80 10.00
C LEU A 234 6.97 43.02 8.90
N MET A 235 7.16 41.71 9.09
CA MET A 235 7.79 40.85 8.10
C MET A 235 6.95 40.68 6.84
N HIS A 236 5.64 40.52 7.00
CA HIS A 236 4.72 40.42 5.87
C HIS A 236 4.59 41.74 5.09
N VAL A 237 4.66 42.88 5.79
CA VAL A 237 4.76 44.21 5.16
C VAL A 237 6.05 44.33 4.36
N LEU A 238 7.19 43.90 4.91
CA LEU A 238 8.47 43.91 4.20
C LEU A 238 8.44 43.03 2.95
N ALA A 239 7.91 41.81 3.06
CA ALA A 239 7.74 40.90 1.92
C ALA A 239 6.84 41.51 0.83
N THR A 240 5.74 42.16 1.23
CA THR A 240 4.81 42.85 0.32
C THR A 240 5.47 44.01 -0.40
N HIS A 241 6.19 44.86 0.33
CA HIS A 241 6.85 46.03 -0.26
C HIS A 241 7.99 45.64 -1.21
N ARG A 242 8.75 44.59 -0.87
CA ARG A 242 9.83 44.06 -1.73
C ARG A 242 9.34 43.13 -2.85
N LYS A 243 8.05 42.75 -2.86
CA LYS A 243 7.49 41.73 -3.77
C LYS A 243 8.34 40.44 -3.80
N SER A 244 8.81 40.00 -2.64
CA SER A 244 9.72 38.85 -2.55
C SER A 244 8.97 37.61 -2.05
N GLY A 245 8.91 36.57 -2.88
CA GLY A 245 8.44 35.24 -2.48
C GLY A 245 9.30 34.60 -1.38
N ASN A 246 10.62 34.82 -1.38
CA ASN A 246 11.53 34.30 -0.35
C ASN A 246 11.14 34.75 1.07
N LEU A 247 10.98 36.06 1.25
CA LEU A 247 10.58 36.66 2.53
C LEU A 247 9.15 36.26 2.94
N ALA A 248 8.21 36.16 1.99
CA ALA A 248 6.86 35.70 2.27
C ALA A 248 6.86 34.25 2.78
N ALA A 249 7.56 33.35 2.08
CA ALA A 249 7.67 31.94 2.45
C ALA A 249 8.37 31.76 3.81
N LEU A 250 9.45 32.50 4.05
CA LEU A 250 10.16 32.50 5.34
C LEU A 250 9.28 33.05 6.47
N GLY A 251 8.54 34.14 6.24
CA GLY A 251 7.62 34.72 7.21
C GLY A 251 6.51 33.75 7.62
N ILE A 252 5.92 33.04 6.66
CA ILE A 252 4.90 32.01 6.89
C ILE A 252 5.47 30.86 7.73
N ALA A 253 6.63 30.33 7.35
CA ALA A 253 7.25 29.18 8.04
C ALA A 253 7.72 29.56 9.46
N SER A 254 8.43 30.69 9.59
CA SER A 254 9.04 31.10 10.86
C SER A 254 8.03 31.50 11.92
N SER A 255 6.95 32.21 11.58
CA SER A 255 5.99 32.68 12.57
C SER A 255 5.26 31.53 13.29
N ASN A 256 4.81 30.51 12.55
CA ASN A 256 4.19 29.32 13.15
C ASN A 256 5.20 28.45 13.91
N LEU A 257 6.43 28.29 13.40
CA LEU A 257 7.49 27.54 14.10
C LEU A 257 7.84 28.19 15.44
N TRP A 258 7.89 29.52 15.47
CA TRP A 258 8.16 30.27 16.69
C TRP A 258 7.05 30.11 17.73
N ILE A 259 5.78 30.19 17.30
CA ILE A 259 4.65 29.94 18.21
C ILE A 259 4.68 28.50 18.73
N GLY A 260 4.96 27.52 17.85
CA GLY A 260 5.15 26.12 18.21
C GLY A 260 6.23 25.90 19.27
N MET A 261 7.38 26.56 19.11
CA MET A 261 8.47 26.54 20.09
C MET A 261 7.99 27.05 21.46
N HIS A 262 7.31 28.20 21.51
CA HIS A 262 6.79 28.77 22.75
C HIS A 262 5.69 27.93 23.40
N ALA A 263 4.96 27.15 22.62
CA ALA A 263 3.92 26.27 23.12
C ALA A 263 4.48 24.96 23.69
N ILE A 264 5.52 24.38 23.08
CA ILE A 264 6.07 23.09 23.50
C ILE A 264 7.19 23.20 24.55
N THR A 265 7.90 24.32 24.59
CA THR A 265 8.99 24.54 25.56
C THR A 265 8.42 25.13 26.86
N GLY A 266 8.90 24.65 28.02
CA GLY A 266 8.54 25.22 29.34
C GLY A 266 9.16 26.60 29.63
N GLY A 267 9.58 27.32 28.58
CA GLY A 267 10.44 28.49 28.65
C GLY A 267 11.91 28.13 28.82
N PHE A 268 12.79 29.03 28.39
CA PHE A 268 14.24 28.86 28.52
C PHE A 268 14.94 30.22 28.57
N GLU A 269 16.18 30.23 29.05
CA GLU A 269 16.98 31.45 29.21
C GLU A 269 18.16 31.41 28.23
N ILE A 270 18.36 32.49 27.46
CA ILE A 270 19.56 32.71 26.65
C ILE A 270 20.31 33.89 27.25
N GLY A 271 21.33 33.64 28.09
CA GLY A 271 21.94 34.71 28.88
C GLY A 271 20.94 35.25 29.92
N GLU A 272 20.72 36.57 29.97
CA GLU A 272 19.65 37.16 30.81
C GLU A 272 18.30 37.29 30.07
N LEU A 273 18.23 36.88 28.81
CA LEU A 273 16.99 36.93 28.02
C LEU A 273 16.10 35.74 28.38
N LYS A 274 15.00 36.04 29.07
CA LYS A 274 14.00 35.05 29.45
C LYS A 274 12.95 34.86 28.36
N VAL A 275 12.93 33.68 27.75
CA VAL A 275 11.89 33.25 26.81
C VAL A 275 10.80 32.54 27.61
N LEU A 276 9.60 33.12 27.65
CA LEU A 276 8.46 32.56 28.40
C LEU A 276 7.67 31.57 27.55
N ALA A 277 7.15 30.51 28.17
CA ALA A 277 6.18 29.61 27.56
C ALA A 277 4.82 30.30 27.35
N LEU A 278 4.09 29.89 26.31
CA LEU A 278 2.72 30.33 26.05
C LEU A 278 1.71 29.30 26.57
N ASP A 279 1.53 29.28 27.89
CA ASP A 279 0.70 28.26 28.56
C ASP A 279 -0.79 28.60 28.63
N ARG A 280 -1.16 29.88 28.42
CA ARG A 280 -2.57 30.31 28.44
C ARG A 280 -3.30 29.83 27.18
N PRO A 281 -4.24 28.86 27.27
CA PRO A 281 -4.79 28.21 26.08
C PRO A 281 -5.52 29.18 25.16
N LEU A 282 -6.32 30.09 25.72
CA LEU A 282 -7.07 31.08 24.94
C LEU A 282 -6.16 32.07 24.23
N LEU A 283 -5.09 32.53 24.88
CA LEU A 283 -4.11 33.46 24.29
C LEU A 283 -3.42 32.80 23.10
N LEU A 284 -2.91 31.58 23.28
CA LEU A 284 -2.27 30.80 22.23
C LEU A 284 -3.23 30.53 21.06
N PHE A 285 -4.49 30.20 21.36
CA PHE A 285 -5.51 29.93 20.35
C PHE A 285 -5.80 31.16 19.48
N VAL A 286 -5.96 32.33 20.10
CA VAL A 286 -6.24 33.59 19.40
C VAL A 286 -5.00 34.06 18.61
N LEU A 287 -3.80 33.96 19.20
CA LEU A 287 -2.55 34.28 18.52
C LEU A 287 -2.38 33.43 17.25
N MET A 288 -2.54 32.11 17.39
CA MET A 288 -2.46 31.19 16.26
C MET A 288 -3.52 31.46 15.20
N MET A 289 -4.76 31.78 15.58
CA MET A 289 -5.81 32.18 14.64
C MET A 289 -5.43 33.43 13.85
N GLY A 290 -4.90 34.46 14.52
CA GLY A 290 -4.47 35.69 13.88
C GLY A 290 -3.28 35.48 12.93
N VAL A 291 -2.21 34.84 13.44
CA VAL A 291 -0.98 34.60 12.67
C VAL A 291 -1.22 33.66 11.50
N THR A 292 -2.01 32.58 11.68
CA THR A 292 -2.37 31.68 10.58
C THR A 292 -3.18 32.39 9.51
N SER A 293 -4.11 33.28 9.89
CA SER A 293 -4.91 34.06 8.92
C SER A 293 -4.04 35.02 8.11
N LEU A 294 -3.07 35.68 8.75
CA LEU A 294 -2.09 36.54 8.07
C LEU A 294 -1.21 35.72 7.12
N ASN A 295 -0.70 34.58 7.59
CA ASN A 295 0.10 33.65 6.80
C ASN A 295 -0.66 33.15 5.57
N ALA A 296 -1.93 32.78 5.71
CA ALA A 296 -2.80 32.38 4.61
C ALA A 296 -3.01 33.50 3.57
N GLY A 297 -3.17 34.75 4.02
CA GLY A 297 -3.24 35.92 3.14
C GLY A 297 -1.95 36.13 2.33
N MET A 298 -0.79 35.96 2.96
CA MET A 298 0.51 36.06 2.29
C MET A 298 0.76 34.91 1.33
N ALA A 299 0.43 33.68 1.73
CA ALA A 299 0.52 32.50 0.87
C ALA A 299 -0.34 32.67 -0.40
N THR A 300 -1.52 33.30 -0.26
CA THR A 300 -2.38 33.63 -1.40
C THR A 300 -1.75 34.65 -2.33
N SER A 301 -1.21 35.74 -1.76
CA SER A 301 -0.70 36.88 -2.53
C SER A 301 0.60 36.55 -3.27
N PHE A 302 1.39 35.64 -2.73
CA PHE A 302 2.71 35.27 -3.24
C PHE A 302 2.78 33.88 -3.89
N ALA A 303 1.66 33.17 -4.04
CA ALA A 303 1.66 31.77 -4.48
C ALA A 303 2.46 31.49 -5.77
N ARG A 304 2.47 32.45 -6.70
CA ARG A 304 3.10 32.37 -8.02
C ARG A 304 4.54 32.90 -8.06
N GLU A 305 5.05 33.43 -6.95
CA GLU A 305 6.40 33.99 -6.87
C GLU A 305 7.45 32.90 -6.65
N ALA A 306 8.66 33.10 -7.18
CA ALA A 306 9.78 32.20 -6.95
C ALA A 306 10.24 32.25 -5.49
N ASN A 307 10.69 31.12 -4.95
CA ASN A 307 11.23 31.06 -3.59
C ASN A 307 12.31 29.98 -3.42
N TRP A 308 13.16 30.18 -2.40
CA TRP A 308 14.27 29.29 -2.06
C TRP A 308 13.82 27.87 -1.68
N PHE A 309 12.69 27.70 -1.01
CA PHE A 309 12.27 26.38 -0.56
C PHE A 309 11.81 25.50 -1.74
N SER A 310 11.06 26.06 -2.68
CA SER A 310 10.68 25.39 -3.93
C SER A 310 11.90 25.02 -4.78
N GLU A 311 12.89 25.91 -4.89
CA GLU A 311 14.13 25.62 -5.61
C GLU A 311 14.97 24.55 -4.89
N GLY A 312 14.99 24.58 -3.55
CA GLY A 312 15.64 23.55 -2.73
C GLY A 312 15.03 22.16 -2.93
N MET A 313 13.70 22.05 -3.00
CA MET A 313 13.01 20.79 -3.29
C MET A 313 13.31 20.27 -4.71
N LYS A 314 13.42 21.18 -5.68
CA LYS A 314 13.82 20.85 -7.06
C LYS A 314 15.22 20.24 -7.07
N ILE A 315 16.18 20.87 -6.38
CA ILE A 315 17.57 20.38 -6.24
C ILE A 315 17.63 19.00 -5.56
N LEU A 316 16.69 18.70 -4.66
CA LEU A 316 16.59 17.37 -4.02
C LEU A 316 15.95 16.30 -4.91
N GLY A 317 15.53 16.63 -6.14
CA GLY A 317 14.83 15.71 -7.04
C GLY A 317 13.39 15.42 -6.61
N LEU A 318 12.80 16.24 -5.73
CA LEU A 318 11.45 16.03 -5.17
C LEU A 318 10.35 16.79 -5.93
N GLY A 319 10.66 17.28 -7.13
CA GLY A 319 9.79 18.15 -7.94
C GLY A 319 9.92 19.63 -7.59
N LYS A 320 9.16 20.48 -8.27
CA LYS A 320 9.14 21.94 -8.06
C LYS A 320 7.79 22.36 -7.47
N PRO A 321 7.58 22.17 -6.16
CA PRO A 321 6.35 22.57 -5.51
C PRO A 321 6.17 24.10 -5.55
N GLY A 322 4.92 24.57 -5.57
CA GLY A 322 4.57 25.99 -5.52
C GLY A 322 4.91 26.62 -4.17
N LEU A 323 5.03 27.96 -4.13
CA LEU A 323 5.35 28.68 -2.89
C LEU A 323 4.33 28.36 -1.79
N TRP A 324 3.05 28.34 -2.16
CA TRP A 324 1.96 28.01 -1.24
C TRP A 324 2.20 26.63 -0.62
N GLY A 325 2.42 25.60 -1.44
CA GLY A 325 2.64 24.23 -0.97
C GLY A 325 3.76 24.12 0.05
N VAL A 326 4.98 24.60 -0.28
CA VAL A 326 6.14 24.41 0.61
C VAL A 326 6.07 25.25 1.87
N SER A 327 5.69 26.54 1.74
CA SER A 327 5.65 27.45 2.89
C SER A 327 4.55 27.06 3.88
N VAL A 328 3.39 26.62 3.39
CA VAL A 328 2.30 26.13 4.24
C VAL A 328 2.69 24.81 4.91
N SER A 329 3.31 23.87 4.21
CA SER A 329 3.78 22.62 4.84
C SER A 329 4.80 22.87 5.97
N LEU A 330 5.78 23.76 5.76
CA LEU A 330 6.75 24.15 6.80
C LEU A 330 6.08 24.90 7.95
N GLY A 331 5.16 25.82 7.66
CA GLY A 331 4.38 26.53 8.67
C GLY A 331 3.43 25.61 9.44
N LEU A 332 2.95 24.53 8.82
CA LEU A 332 2.10 23.54 9.47
C LEU A 332 2.89 22.78 10.53
N LEU A 333 4.15 22.40 10.29
CA LEU A 333 5.00 21.76 11.30
C LEU A 333 5.05 22.56 12.61
N GLY A 334 5.28 23.87 12.51
CA GLY A 334 5.29 24.77 13.66
C GLY A 334 3.94 24.86 14.36
N ALA A 335 2.87 24.97 13.59
CA ALA A 335 1.52 24.99 14.14
C ALA A 335 1.18 23.68 14.88
N LEU A 336 1.60 22.54 14.35
CA LEU A 336 1.37 21.23 14.96
C LEU A 336 2.09 21.04 16.29
N LEU A 337 3.27 21.65 16.48
CA LEU A 337 3.92 21.68 17.79
C LEU A 337 3.02 22.38 18.84
N ALA A 338 2.38 23.49 18.46
CA ALA A 338 1.45 24.20 19.35
C ALA A 338 0.18 23.39 19.66
N VAL A 339 -0.33 22.65 18.66
CA VAL A 339 -1.46 21.74 18.85
C VAL A 339 -1.08 20.58 19.77
N ALA A 340 0.08 19.95 19.54
CA ALA A 340 0.59 18.82 20.32
C ALA A 340 0.81 19.18 21.79
N ALA A 341 1.31 20.38 22.07
CA ALA A 341 1.51 20.88 23.44
C ALA A 341 0.21 20.94 24.27
N ASN A 342 -0.95 21.08 23.61
CA ASN A 342 -2.26 21.18 24.26
C ASN A 342 -3.19 20.01 23.91
N ARG A 343 -2.63 18.84 23.52
CA ARG A 343 -3.41 17.66 23.12
C ARG A 343 -4.31 17.08 24.20
N GLY A 344 -4.11 17.48 25.47
CA GLY A 344 -4.94 17.04 26.60
C GLY A 344 -6.40 17.51 26.55
N ASP A 345 -6.71 18.58 25.81
CA ASP A 345 -8.09 18.97 25.48
C ASP A 345 -8.33 18.71 23.98
N VAL A 346 -9.01 17.61 23.67
CA VAL A 346 -9.33 17.20 22.29
C VAL A 346 -10.12 18.27 21.55
N GLY A 347 -11.03 18.96 22.24
CA GLY A 347 -11.80 20.06 21.67
C GLY A 347 -10.90 21.23 21.27
N TYR A 348 -9.91 21.55 22.10
CA TYR A 348 -8.90 22.57 21.81
C TYR A 348 -8.04 22.19 20.61
N ALA A 349 -7.45 20.99 20.63
CA ALA A 349 -6.53 20.54 19.60
C ALA A 349 -7.18 20.48 18.22
N LEU A 350 -8.38 19.88 18.13
CA LEU A 350 -9.15 19.83 16.88
C LEU A 350 -9.65 21.22 16.46
N GLY A 351 -9.89 22.13 17.40
CA GLY A 351 -10.28 23.51 17.11
C GLY A 351 -9.15 24.27 16.44
N MET A 352 -7.92 24.07 16.92
CA MET A 352 -6.72 24.63 16.30
C MET A 352 -6.45 24.05 14.92
N VAL A 353 -6.60 22.73 14.74
CA VAL A 353 -6.56 22.09 13.41
C VAL A 353 -7.62 22.69 12.49
N THR A 354 -8.83 22.95 12.99
CA THR A 354 -9.91 23.57 12.22
C THR A 354 -9.55 24.98 11.77
N VAL A 355 -8.88 25.79 12.61
CA VAL A 355 -8.35 27.11 12.23
C VAL A 355 -7.32 27.00 11.10
N LEU A 356 -6.37 26.06 11.23
CA LEU A 356 -5.34 25.81 10.21
C LEU A 356 -5.97 25.38 8.89
N CYS A 357 -6.85 24.37 8.94
CA CYS A 357 -7.59 23.87 7.79
C CYS A 357 -8.40 24.99 7.14
N GLY A 358 -9.14 25.80 7.91
CA GLY A 358 -9.97 26.88 7.37
C GLY A 358 -9.16 27.98 6.68
N ALA A 359 -8.11 28.46 7.33
CA ALA A 359 -7.27 29.51 6.78
C ALA A 359 -6.51 29.03 5.53
N PHE A 360 -5.84 27.87 5.60
CA PHE A 360 -5.03 27.38 4.48
C PHE A 360 -5.89 26.83 3.34
N SER A 361 -6.94 26.06 3.59
CA SER A 361 -7.86 25.65 2.51
C SER A 361 -8.55 26.84 1.86
N GLY A 362 -8.89 27.87 2.64
CA GLY A 362 -9.39 29.13 2.13
C GLY A 362 -8.39 29.81 1.20
N SER A 363 -7.14 29.97 1.63
CA SER A 363 -6.07 30.53 0.79
C SER A 363 -5.86 29.73 -0.50
N TYR A 364 -5.85 28.40 -0.41
CA TYR A 364 -5.72 27.50 -1.56
C TYR A 364 -6.81 27.77 -2.61
N LEU A 365 -8.08 27.85 -2.19
CA LEU A 365 -9.19 28.14 -3.11
C LEU A 365 -9.01 29.48 -3.83
N VAL A 366 -8.47 30.49 -3.14
CA VAL A 366 -8.21 31.80 -3.76
C VAL A 366 -7.06 31.72 -4.76
N VAL A 367 -5.99 30.98 -4.46
CA VAL A 367 -4.90 30.71 -5.42
C VAL A 367 -5.41 29.99 -6.67
N ARG A 368 -6.36 29.06 -6.50
CA ARG A 368 -7.05 28.35 -7.59
C ARG A 368 -8.07 29.19 -8.36
N GLY A 369 -8.18 30.49 -8.07
CA GLY A 369 -9.02 31.42 -8.81
C GLY A 369 -10.43 31.64 -8.25
N VAL A 370 -10.78 31.08 -7.09
CA VAL A 370 -12.06 31.39 -6.42
C VAL A 370 -11.98 32.81 -5.84
N SER A 371 -13.00 33.63 -6.08
CA SER A 371 -13.01 35.01 -5.58
C SER A 371 -12.82 35.09 -4.07
N TRP A 372 -11.88 35.91 -3.60
CA TRP A 372 -11.55 36.05 -2.16
C TRP A 372 -12.79 36.24 -1.28
N LYS A 373 -13.70 37.16 -1.65
CA LYS A 373 -14.93 37.43 -0.87
C LYS A 373 -15.81 36.20 -0.68
N ARG A 374 -15.91 35.33 -1.70
CA ARG A 374 -16.73 34.11 -1.64
C ARG A 374 -16.18 33.13 -0.59
N VAL A 375 -14.87 33.09 -0.41
CA VAL A 375 -14.18 32.20 0.53
C VAL A 375 -14.03 32.82 1.92
N SER A 376 -13.52 34.05 2.00
CA SER A 376 -13.15 34.68 3.27
C SER A 376 -14.33 35.18 4.09
N VAL A 377 -15.41 35.66 3.46
CA VAL A 377 -16.60 36.16 4.18
C VAL A 377 -17.23 35.10 5.08
N PRO A 378 -17.61 33.89 4.59
CA PRO A 378 -18.21 32.88 5.47
C PRO A 378 -17.24 32.41 6.57
N LEU A 379 -15.95 32.27 6.27
CA LEU A 379 -14.93 31.88 7.25
C LEU A 379 -14.74 32.94 8.33
N MET A 380 -14.61 34.23 7.96
CA MET A 380 -14.39 35.33 8.88
C MET A 380 -15.62 35.60 9.75
N VAL A 381 -16.82 35.59 9.17
CA VAL A 381 -18.07 35.79 9.93
C VAL A 381 -18.23 34.68 10.97
N MET A 382 -18.03 33.42 10.58
CA MET A 382 -18.10 32.32 11.52
C MET A 382 -16.98 32.39 12.56
N ALA A 383 -15.74 32.70 12.16
CA ALA A 383 -14.62 32.84 13.08
C ALA A 383 -14.87 33.93 14.13
N MET A 384 -15.47 35.08 13.75
CA MET A 384 -15.85 36.13 14.71
C MET A 384 -16.93 35.65 15.69
N ILE A 385 -17.95 34.94 15.22
CA ILE A 385 -19.00 34.37 16.09
C ILE A 385 -18.38 33.37 17.06
N LEU A 386 -17.56 32.45 16.56
CA LEU A 386 -16.93 31.43 17.39
C LEU A 386 -15.89 32.02 18.36
N LEU A 387 -15.21 33.10 17.99
CA LEU A 387 -14.33 33.86 18.89
C LEU A 387 -15.11 34.45 20.07
N ILE A 388 -16.29 35.02 19.83
CA ILE A 388 -17.18 35.51 20.90
C ILE A 388 -17.59 34.35 21.82
N VAL A 389 -17.91 33.17 21.26
CA VAL A 389 -18.19 31.95 22.04
C VAL A 389 -16.99 31.53 22.88
N LEU A 390 -15.76 31.62 22.36
CA LEU A 390 -14.55 31.31 23.13
C LEU A 390 -14.30 32.28 24.28
N LEU A 391 -14.65 33.56 24.10
CA LEU A 391 -14.46 34.61 25.10
C LEU A 391 -15.49 34.56 26.23
N ILE A 392 -16.77 34.36 25.90
CA ILE A 392 -17.89 34.57 26.86
C ILE A 392 -18.76 33.30 27.03
N GLY A 393 -18.65 32.32 26.13
CA GLY A 393 -19.57 31.17 26.04
C GLY A 393 -19.38 30.05 27.07
N ARG A 394 -18.71 30.29 28.22
CA ARG A 394 -18.44 29.24 29.22
C ARG A 394 -19.72 28.63 29.79
N GLU A 395 -20.66 29.47 30.21
CA GLU A 395 -21.92 29.04 30.84
C GLU A 395 -22.81 28.28 29.83
N PHE A 396 -22.94 28.83 28.61
CA PHE A 396 -23.68 28.19 27.53
C PHE A 396 -23.11 26.82 27.15
N ALA A 397 -21.79 26.71 27.01
CA ALA A 397 -21.14 25.45 26.66
C ALA A 397 -21.34 24.38 27.73
N SER A 398 -21.21 24.76 29.01
CA SER A 398 -21.45 23.85 30.14
C SER A 398 -22.89 23.34 30.21
N SER A 399 -23.88 24.15 29.83
CA SER A 399 -25.30 23.76 29.84
C SER A 399 -25.64 22.70 28.80
N ILE A 400 -24.87 22.58 27.72
CA ILE A 400 -25.07 21.59 26.65
C ILE A 400 -24.09 20.41 26.75
N GLY A 401 -23.27 20.35 27.81
CA GLY A 401 -22.31 19.27 28.04
C GLY A 401 -21.07 19.29 27.14
N PHE A 402 -20.77 20.41 26.47
CA PHE A 402 -19.60 20.55 25.60
C PHE A 402 -18.60 21.60 26.11
N SER A 403 -17.32 21.46 25.75
CA SER A 403 -16.36 22.55 25.96
C SER A 403 -16.59 23.65 24.90
N LYS A 404 -16.24 24.89 25.24
CA LYS A 404 -16.28 26.01 24.28
C LYS A 404 -15.42 25.74 23.04
N TYR A 405 -14.35 24.96 23.17
CA TYR A 405 -13.51 24.53 22.06
C TYR A 405 -14.15 23.41 21.24
N THR A 406 -14.90 22.49 21.85
CA THR A 406 -15.70 21.49 21.12
C THR A 406 -16.74 22.16 20.23
N ILE A 407 -17.43 23.19 20.73
CA ILE A 407 -18.38 23.99 19.93
C ILE A 407 -17.64 24.65 18.76
N PHE A 408 -16.47 25.26 19.03
CA PHE A 408 -15.63 25.85 17.98
C PHE A 408 -15.30 24.82 16.89
N THR A 409 -14.86 23.63 17.28
CA THR A 409 -14.47 22.55 16.37
C THR A 409 -15.63 22.08 15.50
N ILE A 410 -16.81 21.82 16.07
CA ILE A 410 -17.96 21.32 15.32
C ILE A 410 -18.43 22.35 14.28
N PHE A 411 -18.70 23.59 14.70
CA PHE A 411 -19.21 24.61 13.79
C PHE A 411 -18.13 25.14 12.83
N GLY A 412 -16.89 25.23 13.29
CA GLY A 412 -15.75 25.60 12.48
C GLY A 412 -15.50 24.57 11.38
N SER A 413 -15.40 23.28 11.72
CA SER A 413 -15.17 22.21 10.73
C SER A 413 -16.32 22.09 9.74
N ALA A 414 -17.57 22.24 10.19
CA ALA A 414 -18.73 22.30 9.29
C ALA A 414 -18.66 23.48 8.31
N THR A 415 -18.19 24.64 8.76
CA THR A 415 -18.04 25.82 7.90
C THR A 415 -16.90 25.66 6.90
N VAL A 416 -15.75 25.14 7.34
CA VAL A 416 -14.62 24.81 6.47
C VAL A 416 -15.04 23.78 5.42
N GLY A 417 -15.70 22.70 5.86
CA GLY A 417 -16.26 21.68 4.98
C GLY A 417 -17.25 22.25 3.98
N PHE A 418 -18.17 23.13 4.40
CA PHE A 418 -19.11 23.82 3.51
C PHE A 418 -18.39 24.64 2.43
N VAL A 419 -17.38 25.44 2.80
CA VAL A 419 -16.64 26.28 1.85
C VAL A 419 -15.89 25.43 0.83
N ILE A 420 -15.19 24.37 1.28
CA ILE A 420 -14.48 23.44 0.39
C ILE A 420 -15.45 22.70 -0.53
N LEU A 421 -16.54 22.13 0.01
CA LEU A 421 -17.52 21.38 -0.78
C LEU A 421 -18.27 22.26 -1.77
N ARG A 422 -18.57 23.52 -1.42
CA ARG A 422 -19.22 24.47 -2.34
C ARG A 422 -18.34 24.76 -3.55
N ASP A 423 -17.02 24.89 -3.34
CA ASP A 423 -16.06 25.27 -4.38
C ASP A 423 -15.18 24.09 -4.86
N GLN A 424 -15.63 22.85 -4.61
CA GLN A 424 -14.86 21.61 -4.80
C GLN A 424 -14.28 21.41 -6.21
N ASN A 425 -14.90 21.98 -7.24
CA ASN A 425 -14.41 21.87 -8.62
C ASN A 425 -13.09 22.61 -8.85
N SER A 426 -12.76 23.57 -7.98
CA SER A 426 -11.51 24.33 -8.05
C SER A 426 -10.35 23.61 -7.34
N VAL A 427 -10.64 22.51 -6.62
CA VAL A 427 -9.66 21.74 -5.85
C VAL A 427 -9.14 20.58 -6.67
N SER A 428 -7.83 20.45 -6.80
CA SER A 428 -7.23 19.32 -7.51
C SER A 428 -7.46 18.01 -6.76
N ASP A 429 -7.49 16.89 -7.49
CA ASP A 429 -7.57 15.56 -6.86
C ASP A 429 -6.35 15.27 -5.99
N ARG A 430 -5.17 15.79 -6.39
CA ARG A 430 -3.90 15.73 -5.64
C ARG A 430 -4.05 16.29 -4.22
N VAL A 431 -4.61 17.49 -4.11
CA VAL A 431 -4.81 18.17 -2.82
C VAL A 431 -5.79 17.42 -1.93
N LEU A 432 -6.87 16.88 -2.50
CA LEU A 432 -7.87 16.17 -1.70
C LEU A 432 -7.31 14.85 -1.12
N TRP A 433 -6.51 14.10 -1.88
CA TRP A 433 -5.95 12.86 -1.36
C TRP A 433 -4.81 13.14 -0.36
N LEU A 434 -3.94 14.13 -0.64
CA LEU A 434 -2.89 14.56 0.29
C LEU A 434 -3.51 15.11 1.59
N GLY A 435 -4.57 15.89 1.46
CA GLY A 435 -5.36 16.39 2.59
C GLY A 435 -5.99 15.27 3.39
N THR A 436 -6.46 14.19 2.76
CA THR A 436 -6.99 13.01 3.45
C THR A 436 -5.91 12.33 4.29
N VAL A 437 -4.72 12.12 3.74
CA VAL A 437 -3.57 11.54 4.48
C VAL A 437 -3.15 12.45 5.64
N ALA A 438 -3.06 13.77 5.40
CA ALA A 438 -2.69 14.72 6.43
C ALA A 438 -3.71 14.76 7.57
N VAL A 439 -5.01 14.87 7.26
CA VAL A 439 -6.08 14.87 8.29
C VAL A 439 -6.09 13.55 9.07
N LEU A 440 -5.91 12.40 8.41
CA LEU A 440 -5.78 11.12 9.11
C LEU A 440 -4.62 11.14 10.10
N THR A 441 -3.44 11.56 9.65
CA THR A 441 -2.23 11.63 10.49
C THR A 441 -2.46 12.52 11.70
N LEU A 442 -3.14 13.66 11.50
CA LEU A 442 -3.49 14.57 12.59
C LEU A 442 -4.47 13.95 13.58
N LEU A 443 -5.51 13.27 13.11
CA LEU A 443 -6.47 12.61 13.98
C LEU A 443 -5.79 11.52 14.83
N VAL A 444 -4.96 10.68 14.22
CA VAL A 444 -4.21 9.61 14.91
C VAL A 444 -3.27 10.17 15.99
N ILE A 445 -2.61 11.31 15.74
CA ILE A 445 -1.67 11.91 16.72
C ILE A 445 -2.41 12.65 17.85
N LEU A 446 -3.54 13.29 17.54
CA LEU A 446 -4.19 14.25 18.45
C LEU A 446 -5.36 13.69 19.24
N VAL A 447 -6.09 12.72 18.69
CA VAL A 447 -7.24 12.14 19.38
C VAL A 447 -6.73 11.01 20.29
N PRO A 448 -6.86 11.13 21.62
CA PRO A 448 -6.44 10.09 22.53
C PRO A 448 -7.29 8.83 22.33
N SER A 449 -6.66 7.68 22.44
CA SER A 449 -7.31 6.36 22.36
C SER A 449 -6.73 5.48 23.46
N GLU A 450 -7.04 5.84 24.71
CA GLU A 450 -6.67 5.05 25.89
C GLU A 450 -7.70 3.91 26.07
N SER A 451 -7.29 2.83 26.75
CA SER A 451 -8.19 1.70 27.01
C SER A 451 -9.35 2.12 27.92
N ASN A 452 -10.48 1.41 27.80
CA ASN A 452 -11.63 1.62 28.69
C ASN A 452 -11.26 1.44 30.18
N GLU A 453 -10.31 0.54 30.48
CA GLU A 453 -9.80 0.31 31.84
C GLU A 453 -9.02 1.51 32.40
N ALA A 454 -8.32 2.26 31.53
CA ALA A 454 -7.64 3.50 31.88
C ALA A 454 -8.60 4.71 31.94
N GLY A 455 -9.90 4.51 31.69
CA GLY A 455 -10.89 5.58 31.59
C GLY A 455 -10.96 6.26 30.22
N GLY A 456 -10.31 5.69 29.20
CA GLY A 456 -10.42 6.09 27.81
C GLY A 456 -11.68 5.54 27.13
N ASP A 457 -11.77 5.73 25.81
CA ASP A 457 -12.92 5.31 25.00
C ASP A 457 -12.63 4.12 24.07
N GLY A 458 -11.47 3.46 24.23
CA GLY A 458 -11.06 2.33 23.39
C GLY A 458 -10.84 2.69 21.91
N GLY A 459 -10.69 3.98 21.59
CA GLY A 459 -10.52 4.48 20.22
C GLY A 459 -11.83 4.76 19.48
N VAL A 460 -12.99 4.73 20.14
CA VAL A 460 -14.31 4.98 19.52
C VAL A 460 -14.35 6.33 18.80
N LEU A 461 -13.91 7.42 19.44
CA LEU A 461 -13.93 8.75 18.84
C LEU A 461 -13.00 8.84 17.63
N LEU A 462 -11.75 8.37 17.78
CA LEU A 462 -10.74 8.36 16.72
C LEU A 462 -11.26 7.61 15.49
N LEU A 463 -11.69 6.37 15.68
CA LEU A 463 -12.14 5.49 14.60
C LEU A 463 -13.46 5.97 13.97
N SER A 464 -14.33 6.63 14.73
CA SER A 464 -15.52 7.29 14.19
C SER A 464 -15.16 8.47 13.28
N MET A 465 -14.20 9.31 13.69
CA MET A 465 -13.71 10.42 12.86
C MET A 465 -12.99 9.92 11.60
N LEU A 466 -12.18 8.85 11.70
CA LEU A 466 -11.55 8.23 10.55
C LEU A 466 -12.59 7.58 9.61
N SER A 467 -13.64 6.96 10.16
CA SER A 467 -14.76 6.45 9.35
C SER A 467 -15.42 7.57 8.53
N LEU A 468 -15.70 8.72 9.15
CA LEU A 468 -16.25 9.89 8.47
C LEU A 468 -15.31 10.43 7.39
N LEU A 469 -14.00 10.48 7.67
CA LEU A 469 -12.98 10.88 6.69
C LEU A 469 -12.99 9.96 5.47
N HIS A 470 -13.00 8.63 5.66
CA HIS A 470 -12.99 7.69 4.55
C HIS A 470 -14.29 7.68 3.77
N ILE A 471 -15.45 7.77 4.44
CA ILE A 471 -16.74 7.95 3.77
C ILE A 471 -16.72 9.23 2.92
N GLY A 472 -16.25 10.35 3.48
CA GLY A 472 -16.12 11.62 2.77
C GLY A 472 -15.21 11.50 1.54
N SER A 473 -14.03 10.88 1.70
CA SER A 473 -13.09 10.64 0.60
C SER A 473 -13.69 9.75 -0.49
N GLY A 474 -14.42 8.69 -0.12
CA GLY A 474 -15.07 7.76 -1.05
C GLY A 474 -16.22 8.42 -1.82
N VAL A 475 -17.05 9.22 -1.14
CA VAL A 475 -18.10 10.01 -1.81
C VAL A 475 -17.49 10.98 -2.81
N LEU A 476 -16.39 11.65 -2.47
CA LEU A 476 -15.67 12.54 -3.37
C LEU A 476 -15.04 11.79 -4.55
N ALA A 477 -14.40 10.64 -4.29
CA ALA A 477 -13.84 9.77 -5.33
C ALA A 477 -14.90 9.39 -6.37
N ILE A 478 -16.09 8.99 -5.92
CA ILE A 478 -17.23 8.60 -6.77
C ILE A 478 -17.76 9.80 -7.56
N LYS A 479 -18.02 10.91 -6.87
CA LYS A 479 -18.60 12.11 -7.47
C LYS A 479 -17.69 12.72 -8.53
N ARG A 480 -16.38 12.67 -8.30
CA ARG A 480 -15.36 13.23 -9.20
C ARG A 480 -14.83 12.24 -10.24
N LYS A 481 -15.13 10.94 -10.11
CA LYS A 481 -14.51 9.85 -10.88
C LYS A 481 -12.98 9.92 -10.83
N SER A 482 -12.45 10.11 -9.62
CA SER A 482 -11.04 10.38 -9.37
C SER A 482 -10.26 9.10 -9.00
N PRO A 483 -9.34 8.62 -9.85
CA PRO A 483 -8.49 7.47 -9.58
C PRO A 483 -7.65 7.60 -8.31
N SER A 484 -7.10 8.79 -8.07
CA SER A 484 -6.21 9.04 -6.92
C SER A 484 -6.96 9.02 -5.60
N LEU A 485 -8.15 9.63 -5.56
CA LEU A 485 -9.01 9.54 -4.39
C LEU A 485 -9.52 8.13 -4.16
N ALA A 486 -9.89 7.41 -5.23
CA ALA A 486 -10.29 6.01 -5.10
C ALA A 486 -9.15 5.15 -4.53
N GLY A 487 -7.93 5.35 -5.02
CA GLY A 487 -6.71 4.74 -4.50
C GLY A 487 -6.53 4.98 -3.01
N VAL A 488 -6.57 6.24 -2.57
CA VAL A 488 -6.41 6.59 -1.16
C VAL A 488 -7.55 6.07 -0.31
N THR A 489 -8.81 6.17 -0.73
CA THR A 489 -9.95 5.63 0.04
C THR A 489 -9.84 4.11 0.25
N VAL A 490 -9.36 3.37 -0.74
CA VAL A 490 -9.23 1.90 -0.67
C VAL A 490 -8.02 1.46 0.14
N LEU A 491 -6.87 2.13 -0.01
CA LEU A 491 -5.60 1.66 0.56
C LEU A 491 -5.31 2.27 1.94
N LEU A 492 -5.58 3.56 2.11
CA LEU A 492 -5.20 4.31 3.30
C LEU A 492 -5.70 3.67 4.60
N PRO A 493 -6.98 3.23 4.72
CA PRO A 493 -7.50 2.61 5.95
C PRO A 493 -6.70 1.43 6.48
N TRP A 494 -6.01 0.72 5.59
CA TRP A 494 -5.30 -0.52 5.90
C TRP A 494 -3.80 -0.27 6.07
N SER A 495 -3.25 0.66 5.28
CA SER A 495 -1.84 1.02 5.38
C SER A 495 -1.51 1.80 6.64
N TRP A 496 -2.39 2.71 7.10
CA TRP A 496 -2.08 3.52 8.28
C TRP A 496 -1.97 2.65 9.53
N VAL A 497 -2.83 1.64 9.67
CA VAL A 497 -2.83 0.71 10.81
C VAL A 497 -1.51 -0.08 10.87
N ILE A 498 -1.00 -0.53 9.72
CA ILE A 498 0.31 -1.20 9.65
C ILE A 498 1.43 -0.23 10.05
N VAL A 499 1.42 0.98 9.49
CA VAL A 499 2.46 1.99 9.74
C VAL A 499 2.48 2.39 11.21
N GLU A 500 1.32 2.64 11.79
CA GLU A 500 1.16 3.01 13.19
C GLU A 500 1.71 1.90 14.09
N GLN A 501 1.26 0.66 13.92
CA GLN A 501 1.71 -0.47 14.73
C GLN A 501 3.22 -0.74 14.57
N LEU A 502 3.78 -0.56 13.35
CA LEU A 502 5.21 -0.68 13.11
C LEU A 502 6.01 0.41 13.83
N VAL A 503 5.54 1.67 13.77
CA VAL A 503 6.19 2.79 14.46
C VAL A 503 6.12 2.62 15.96
N GLN A 504 4.96 2.24 16.50
CA GLN A 504 4.77 1.98 17.92
C GLN A 504 5.72 0.88 18.43
N GLU A 505 5.78 -0.26 17.74
CA GLU A 505 6.64 -1.38 18.15
C GLU A 505 8.13 -1.06 17.97
N THR A 506 8.49 -0.28 16.96
CA THR A 506 9.86 0.22 16.78
C THR A 506 10.26 1.14 17.93
N LEU A 507 9.41 2.11 18.29
CA LEU A 507 9.66 3.03 19.41
C LEU A 507 9.77 2.27 20.73
N ARG A 508 8.84 1.34 20.99
CA ARG A 508 8.86 0.49 22.18
C ARG A 508 10.14 -0.32 22.26
N THR A 509 10.53 -0.98 21.17
CA THR A 509 11.78 -1.75 21.08
C THR A 509 13.00 -0.86 21.35
N LEU A 510 13.05 0.35 20.78
CA LEU A 510 14.14 1.31 21.00
C LEU A 510 14.21 1.80 22.45
N LEU A 511 13.07 2.05 23.10
CA LEU A 511 13.02 2.50 24.49
C LEU A 511 13.46 1.39 25.46
N ILE A 512 12.88 0.20 25.31
CA ILE A 512 13.23 -0.98 26.12
C ILE A 512 14.71 -1.33 25.92
N SER A 513 15.20 -1.30 24.67
CA SER A 513 16.61 -1.55 24.37
C SER A 513 17.57 -0.53 24.99
N ASN A 514 17.08 0.66 25.34
CA ASN A 514 17.85 1.72 26.01
C ASN A 514 17.61 1.76 27.53
N ASN A 515 17.02 0.70 28.12
CA ASN A 515 16.64 0.63 29.54
C ASN A 515 15.72 1.78 29.99
N LEU A 516 14.89 2.29 29.08
CA LEU A 516 13.81 3.21 29.41
C LEU A 516 12.54 2.41 29.69
N ASP A 517 11.64 3.00 30.47
CA ASP A 517 10.37 2.37 30.82
C ASP A 517 9.57 2.03 29.55
N ASP A 518 8.91 0.87 29.56
CA ASP A 518 8.01 0.45 28.48
C ASP A 518 6.82 1.42 28.44
N PRO A 519 6.64 2.20 27.35
CA PRO A 519 5.54 3.15 27.25
C PRO A 519 4.17 2.47 27.11
N GLY A 520 4.12 1.15 26.92
CA GLY A 520 2.89 0.42 26.61
C GLY A 520 2.36 0.74 25.21
N SER A 521 1.07 0.49 24.98
CA SER A 521 0.40 0.93 23.74
C SER A 521 0.16 2.43 23.79
N ILE A 522 0.83 3.17 22.91
CA ILE A 522 0.66 4.61 22.73
C ILE A 522 -0.74 4.90 22.14
N ILE A 523 -1.19 4.05 21.21
CA ILE A 523 -2.53 4.07 20.62
C ILE A 523 -3.18 2.72 20.93
N HIS A 524 -4.18 2.72 21.81
CA HIS A 524 -4.98 1.54 22.12
C HIS A 524 -6.27 1.53 21.29
N LEU A 525 -6.51 0.44 20.56
CA LEU A 525 -7.71 0.25 19.76
C LEU A 525 -8.44 -1.00 20.24
N ASP A 526 -9.60 -0.82 20.84
CA ASP A 526 -10.44 -1.93 21.26
C ASP A 526 -10.96 -2.69 20.03
N SER A 527 -11.16 -4.01 20.19
CA SER A 527 -11.55 -4.90 19.10
C SER A 527 -12.86 -4.51 18.42
N LEU A 528 -13.87 -4.08 19.19
CA LEU A 528 -15.19 -3.73 18.67
C LEU A 528 -15.19 -2.40 17.86
N PRO A 529 -14.67 -1.27 18.38
CA PRO A 529 -14.49 -0.04 17.60
C PRO A 529 -13.66 -0.26 16.34
N LEU A 530 -12.53 -0.98 16.44
CA LEU A 530 -11.68 -1.29 15.29
C LEU A 530 -12.45 -2.06 14.22
N SER A 531 -13.23 -3.05 14.64
CA SER A 531 -14.06 -3.84 13.73
C SER A 531 -15.12 -3.00 13.02
N GLY A 532 -15.79 -2.09 13.74
CA GLY A 532 -16.76 -1.16 13.14
C GLY A 532 -16.13 -0.26 12.07
N TYR A 533 -14.92 0.23 12.34
CA TYR A 533 -14.13 1.00 11.38
C TYR A 533 -13.75 0.19 10.14
N LEU A 534 -13.22 -1.02 10.33
CA LEU A 534 -12.79 -1.88 9.22
C LEU A 534 -13.98 -2.40 8.39
N VAL A 535 -15.15 -2.62 9.00
CA VAL A 535 -16.40 -2.91 8.29
C VAL A 535 -16.78 -1.74 7.38
N THR A 536 -16.75 -0.52 7.90
CA THR A 536 -17.02 0.70 7.13
C THR A 536 -16.07 0.83 5.94
N CYS A 537 -14.77 0.60 6.18
CA CYS A 537 -13.75 0.67 5.14
C CYS A 537 -13.91 -0.44 4.09
N SER A 538 -14.28 -1.66 4.50
CA SER A 538 -14.57 -2.79 3.60
C SER A 538 -15.75 -2.49 2.68
N VAL A 539 -16.84 -1.92 3.21
CA VAL A 539 -17.97 -1.45 2.39
C VAL A 539 -17.52 -0.37 1.42
N MET A 540 -16.66 0.55 1.86
CA MET A 540 -16.15 1.60 0.99
C MET A 540 -15.25 1.08 -0.13
N ILE A 541 -14.44 0.06 0.11
CA ILE A 541 -13.68 -0.64 -0.93
C ILE A 541 -14.63 -1.11 -2.04
N ALA A 542 -15.70 -1.82 -1.68
CA ALA A 542 -16.64 -2.36 -2.65
C ALA A 542 -17.36 -1.25 -3.43
N VAL A 543 -17.92 -0.26 -2.72
CA VAL A 543 -18.71 0.82 -3.32
C VAL A 543 -17.86 1.70 -4.24
N VAL A 544 -16.65 2.10 -3.81
CA VAL A 544 -15.77 2.95 -4.61
C VAL A 544 -15.30 2.19 -5.85
N ASN A 545 -14.80 0.96 -5.69
CA ASN A 545 -14.31 0.18 -6.83
C ASN A 545 -15.42 -0.14 -7.85
N GLU A 546 -16.62 -0.51 -7.39
CA GLU A 546 -17.75 -0.78 -8.29
C GLU A 546 -18.14 0.48 -9.10
N LYS A 547 -18.11 1.66 -8.48
CA LYS A 547 -18.44 2.93 -9.14
C LYS A 547 -17.33 3.47 -10.04
N MET A 548 -16.06 3.17 -9.75
CA MET A 548 -14.95 3.51 -10.64
C MET A 548 -14.96 2.68 -11.93
N GLY A 549 -15.61 1.51 -11.94
CA GLY A 549 -15.75 0.67 -13.12
C GLY A 549 -14.39 0.15 -13.62
N LYS A 550 -14.21 0.07 -14.95
CA LYS A 550 -12.95 -0.39 -15.59
C LYS A 550 -11.86 0.69 -15.67
N SER A 551 -12.02 1.81 -14.95
CA SER A 551 -10.98 2.83 -14.84
C SER A 551 -9.82 2.24 -14.05
N ASP A 552 -8.92 1.52 -14.74
CA ASP A 552 -7.91 0.68 -14.11
C ASP A 552 -6.86 1.53 -13.40
N VAL A 553 -7.06 1.77 -12.10
CA VAL A 553 -6.04 2.37 -11.22
C VAL A 553 -5.00 1.28 -10.94
N ASN A 554 -4.04 1.16 -11.85
CA ASN A 554 -2.95 0.21 -11.74
C ASN A 554 -1.65 0.95 -11.35
N LEU A 555 -1.23 0.74 -10.09
CA LEU A 555 -0.01 1.33 -9.52
C LEU A 555 1.28 0.81 -10.19
N ALA A 556 1.21 -0.31 -10.90
CA ALA A 556 2.38 -0.94 -11.53
C ALA A 556 3.03 -0.07 -12.60
N SER A 557 2.28 0.84 -13.23
CA SER A 557 2.76 1.67 -14.34
C SER A 557 3.79 2.73 -13.93
N LYS A 558 3.84 3.13 -12.65
CA LYS A 558 4.73 4.18 -12.13
C LYS A 558 5.81 3.68 -11.17
N PHE A 559 5.58 2.59 -10.45
CA PHE A 559 6.47 2.16 -9.36
C PHE A 559 7.63 1.25 -9.78
N LEU A 560 7.60 0.65 -10.98
CA LEU A 560 8.51 -0.45 -11.27
C LEU A 560 9.14 -0.34 -12.67
N GLY A 561 10.46 -0.09 -12.67
CA GLY A 561 11.32 -0.14 -13.85
C GLY A 561 11.45 -1.53 -14.48
N ILE A 562 12.19 -1.56 -15.59
CA ILE A 562 12.40 -2.56 -16.67
C ILE A 562 12.78 -4.02 -16.27
N SER A 563 12.66 -4.45 -15.00
CA SER A 563 12.99 -5.84 -14.62
C SER A 563 11.89 -6.83 -15.01
N GLU A 564 12.25 -8.10 -15.28
CA GLU A 564 11.28 -9.16 -15.57
C GLU A 564 10.30 -9.40 -14.41
N ILE A 565 10.76 -9.22 -13.16
CA ILE A 565 9.93 -9.31 -11.94
C ILE A 565 8.90 -8.17 -11.90
N SER A 566 9.30 -6.96 -12.30
CA SER A 566 8.38 -5.82 -12.45
C SER A 566 7.32 -6.10 -13.51
N ALA A 567 7.73 -6.63 -14.67
CA ALA A 567 6.81 -6.99 -15.74
C ALA A 567 5.82 -8.08 -15.28
N SER A 568 6.29 -9.11 -14.56
CA SER A 568 5.40 -10.16 -14.05
C SER A 568 4.40 -9.64 -13.03
N ILE A 569 4.82 -8.75 -12.12
CA ILE A 569 3.92 -8.13 -11.13
C ILE A 569 2.88 -7.23 -11.83
N ARG A 570 3.31 -6.44 -12.81
CA ARG A 570 2.43 -5.60 -13.62
C ARG A 570 1.38 -6.43 -14.36
N ASP A 571 1.81 -7.52 -14.98
CA ASP A 571 0.96 -8.33 -15.85
C ASP A 571 0.04 -9.27 -15.05
N SER A 572 0.37 -9.57 -13.77
CA SER A 572 -0.46 -10.39 -12.86
C SER A 572 -1.78 -9.75 -12.39
N GLY A 573 -1.96 -8.43 -12.59
CA GLY A 573 -3.10 -7.69 -12.05
C GLY A 573 -3.11 -7.54 -10.52
N ALA A 574 -2.03 -7.92 -9.82
CA ALA A 574 -1.93 -7.82 -8.36
C ALA A 574 -1.94 -6.36 -7.83
N LEU A 575 -1.51 -5.41 -8.67
CA LEU A 575 -1.49 -3.97 -8.37
C LEU A 575 -2.73 -3.21 -8.89
N GLN A 576 -3.75 -3.93 -9.34
CA GLN A 576 -5.07 -3.34 -9.62
C GLN A 576 -5.79 -3.02 -8.31
N LEU A 577 -6.60 -1.95 -8.30
CA LEU A 577 -7.26 -1.47 -7.08
C LEU A 577 -8.17 -2.51 -6.41
N TRP A 578 -8.87 -3.34 -7.20
CA TRP A 578 -9.69 -4.45 -6.70
C TRP A 578 -8.85 -5.58 -6.07
N SER A 579 -7.63 -5.82 -6.56
CA SER A 579 -6.70 -6.82 -6.03
C SER A 579 -6.00 -6.30 -4.78
N LEU A 580 -5.51 -5.06 -4.81
CA LEU A 580 -4.95 -4.37 -3.65
C LEU A 580 -5.96 -4.23 -2.52
N GLY A 581 -7.22 -3.92 -2.85
CA GLY A 581 -8.34 -3.88 -1.91
C GLY A 581 -8.73 -5.24 -1.32
N LEU A 582 -8.03 -6.33 -1.67
CA LEU A 582 -8.14 -7.63 -1.03
C LEU A 582 -6.86 -7.97 -0.25
N TRP A 583 -5.70 -8.01 -0.91
CA TRP A 583 -4.49 -8.53 -0.25
C TRP A 583 -3.90 -7.56 0.79
N LEU A 584 -3.97 -6.23 0.58
CA LEU A 584 -3.50 -5.27 1.59
C LEU A 584 -4.36 -5.36 2.86
N PRO A 585 -5.71 -5.37 2.80
CA PRO A 585 -6.53 -5.66 3.97
C PRO A 585 -6.21 -7.00 4.64
N MET A 586 -5.97 -8.06 3.87
CA MET A 586 -5.57 -9.36 4.46
C MET A 586 -4.25 -9.25 5.21
N VAL A 587 -3.24 -8.59 4.66
CA VAL A 587 -1.95 -8.36 5.34
C VAL A 587 -2.14 -7.54 6.61
N SER A 588 -2.93 -6.47 6.57
CA SER A 588 -3.23 -5.65 7.75
C SER A 588 -3.93 -6.45 8.85
N ILE A 589 -4.95 -7.26 8.50
CA ILE A 589 -5.68 -8.09 9.47
C ILE A 589 -4.74 -9.12 10.10
N LEU A 590 -3.93 -9.82 9.29
CA LEU A 590 -2.97 -10.80 9.79
C LEU A 590 -1.92 -10.17 10.72
N PHE A 591 -1.44 -8.98 10.39
CA PHE A 591 -0.49 -8.25 11.20
C PHE A 591 -1.11 -7.80 12.52
N MET A 592 -2.31 -7.21 12.49
CA MET A 592 -2.99 -6.72 13.69
C MET A 592 -3.47 -7.84 14.61
N ALA A 593 -3.86 -8.99 14.06
CA ALA A 593 -4.24 -10.16 14.85
C ALA A 593 -3.08 -10.68 15.73
N GLN A 594 -1.83 -10.46 15.34
CA GLN A 594 -0.66 -10.80 16.16
C GLN A 594 -0.55 -9.94 17.43
N PHE A 595 -1.13 -8.73 17.43
CA PHE A 595 -1.04 -7.78 18.54
C PHE A 595 -2.35 -7.69 19.34
N GLY A 596 -3.22 -8.70 19.25
CA GLY A 596 -4.44 -8.78 20.05
C GLY A 596 -5.56 -7.83 19.61
N ALA A 597 -5.51 -7.30 18.39
CA ALA A 597 -6.49 -6.32 17.90
C ALA A 597 -7.90 -6.90 17.63
N PHE A 598 -8.04 -8.23 17.61
CA PHE A 598 -9.29 -8.90 17.28
C PHE A 598 -9.64 -9.97 18.32
N THR A 599 -10.94 -10.18 18.46
CA THR A 599 -11.55 -11.36 19.08
C THR A 599 -11.96 -12.36 18.00
N SER A 600 -12.30 -13.59 18.41
CA SER A 600 -12.78 -14.65 17.49
C SER A 600 -13.97 -14.21 16.60
N PRO A 601 -15.06 -13.61 17.13
CA PRO A 601 -16.18 -13.19 16.29
C PRO A 601 -15.84 -12.00 15.38
N THR A 602 -14.98 -11.07 15.83
CA THR A 602 -14.65 -9.87 15.06
C THR A 602 -13.76 -10.16 13.86
N ILE A 603 -12.75 -11.03 13.99
CA ILE A 603 -11.92 -11.43 12.85
C ILE A 603 -12.74 -12.19 11.81
N LEU A 604 -13.63 -13.10 12.23
CA LEU A 604 -14.51 -13.84 11.33
C LEU A 604 -15.48 -12.91 10.59
N LEU A 605 -16.03 -11.89 11.28
CA LEU A 605 -16.90 -10.88 10.67
C LEU A 605 -16.17 -10.12 9.56
N ILE A 606 -14.96 -9.63 9.82
CA ILE A 606 -14.20 -8.81 8.86
C ILE A 606 -13.74 -9.65 7.68
N LEU A 607 -13.21 -10.86 7.92
CA LEU A 607 -12.81 -11.79 6.86
C LEU A 607 -14.00 -12.19 5.99
N GLY A 608 -15.11 -12.61 6.63
CA GLY A 608 -16.34 -13.00 5.94
C GLY A 608 -16.92 -11.84 5.11
N LEU A 609 -16.91 -10.62 5.65
CA LEU A 609 -17.37 -9.43 4.93
C LEU A 609 -16.49 -9.13 3.71
N LEU A 610 -15.16 -9.06 3.88
CA LEU A 610 -14.25 -8.78 2.76
C LEU A 610 -14.37 -9.85 1.68
N TRP A 611 -14.24 -11.12 2.05
CA TRP A 611 -14.34 -12.22 1.09
C TRP A 611 -15.71 -12.25 0.41
N GLY A 612 -16.78 -12.02 1.16
CA GLY A 612 -18.15 -11.93 0.64
C GLY A 612 -18.36 -10.76 -0.32
N LEU A 613 -17.81 -9.58 -0.04
CA LEU A 613 -17.87 -8.41 -0.93
C LEU A 613 -17.12 -8.67 -2.24
N HIS A 614 -15.93 -9.27 -2.18
CA HIS A 614 -15.16 -9.64 -3.36
C HIS A 614 -15.85 -10.72 -4.19
N LEU A 615 -16.44 -11.73 -3.54
CA LEU A 615 -17.28 -12.74 -4.19
C LEU A 615 -18.48 -12.09 -4.88
N LEU A 616 -19.24 -11.24 -4.18
CA LEU A 616 -20.43 -10.60 -4.73
C LEU A 616 -20.09 -9.70 -5.94
N ALA A 617 -18.98 -8.97 -5.86
CA ALA A 617 -18.46 -8.16 -6.96
C ALA A 617 -18.07 -9.02 -8.18
N HIS A 618 -17.47 -10.18 -7.94
CA HIS A 618 -17.16 -11.14 -9.00
C HIS A 618 -18.44 -11.73 -9.63
N LEU A 619 -19.41 -12.18 -8.81
CA LEU A 619 -20.69 -12.71 -9.27
C LEU A 619 -21.50 -11.68 -10.08
N ARG A 620 -21.40 -10.39 -9.74
CA ARG A 620 -21.99 -9.28 -10.52
C ARG A 620 -21.20 -8.95 -11.79
N GLY A 621 -19.93 -9.32 -11.88
CA GLY A 621 -19.06 -9.05 -13.04
C GLY A 621 -18.48 -7.64 -13.04
N VAL A 622 -18.43 -7.01 -11.86
CA VAL A 622 -17.88 -5.65 -11.68
C VAL A 622 -16.43 -5.68 -11.19
N ARG A 623 -15.97 -6.82 -10.65
CA ARG A 623 -14.59 -7.02 -10.21
C ARG A 623 -13.65 -7.09 -11.41
N VAL A 624 -12.57 -6.31 -11.35
CA VAL A 624 -11.43 -6.37 -12.28
C VAL A 624 -10.29 -7.11 -11.58
N GLY A 625 -9.65 -8.07 -12.27
CA GLY A 625 -8.56 -8.91 -11.76
C GLY A 625 -8.84 -10.40 -11.88
N GLU A 626 -7.78 -11.21 -11.82
CA GLU A 626 -7.90 -12.66 -11.95
C GLU A 626 -8.61 -13.30 -10.75
N MET A 627 -9.51 -14.24 -11.03
CA MET A 627 -10.18 -15.03 -9.99
C MET A 627 -9.20 -15.94 -9.24
N SER A 628 -8.28 -16.58 -9.96
CA SER A 628 -7.22 -17.44 -9.39
C SER A 628 -6.48 -16.71 -8.28
N LEU A 629 -6.09 -15.46 -8.53
CA LEU A 629 -5.44 -14.58 -7.55
C LEU A 629 -6.36 -14.29 -6.36
N MET A 630 -7.64 -13.97 -6.59
CA MET A 630 -8.62 -13.74 -5.52
C MET A 630 -8.76 -14.95 -4.59
N VAL A 631 -8.99 -16.14 -5.16
CA VAL A 631 -9.12 -17.39 -4.40
C VAL A 631 -7.81 -17.73 -3.70
N GLY A 632 -6.66 -17.53 -4.37
CA GLY A 632 -5.34 -17.74 -3.78
C GLY A 632 -5.08 -16.86 -2.56
N ILE A 633 -5.42 -15.57 -2.61
CA ILE A 633 -5.29 -14.65 -1.47
C ILE A 633 -6.20 -15.07 -0.32
N ILE A 634 -7.48 -15.41 -0.60
CA ILE A 634 -8.44 -15.87 0.41
C ILE A 634 -7.95 -17.16 1.07
N LEU A 635 -7.46 -18.11 0.28
CA LEU A 635 -6.96 -19.39 0.78
C LEU A 635 -5.71 -19.20 1.64
N LEU A 636 -4.76 -18.39 1.18
CA LEU A 636 -3.52 -18.13 1.90
C LEU A 636 -3.79 -17.41 3.23
N SER A 637 -4.64 -16.37 3.22
CA SER A 637 -4.97 -15.66 4.45
C SER A 637 -5.76 -16.55 5.42
N GLY A 638 -6.75 -17.31 4.92
CA GLY A 638 -7.49 -18.29 5.70
C GLY A 638 -6.58 -19.35 6.32
N LEU A 639 -5.60 -19.85 5.57
CA LEU A 639 -4.61 -20.81 6.06
C LEU A 639 -3.74 -20.22 7.18
N ILE A 640 -3.25 -18.98 7.02
CA ILE A 640 -2.43 -18.33 8.05
C ILE A 640 -3.24 -18.11 9.33
N VAL A 641 -4.50 -17.65 9.22
CA VAL A 641 -5.38 -17.47 10.37
C VAL A 641 -5.66 -18.82 11.04
N GLN A 642 -6.03 -19.84 10.27
CA GLN A 642 -6.29 -21.18 10.79
C GLN A 642 -5.06 -21.78 11.48
N TRP A 643 -3.87 -21.55 10.93
CA TRP A 643 -2.61 -22.03 11.50
C TRP A 643 -2.28 -21.34 12.82
N ARG A 644 -2.49 -20.03 12.91
CA ARG A 644 -2.04 -19.22 14.05
C ARG A 644 -3.05 -19.12 15.18
N HIS A 645 -4.34 -18.99 14.83
CA HIS A 645 -5.43 -18.65 15.74
C HIS A 645 -6.51 -19.74 15.88
N GLY A 646 -6.45 -20.81 15.08
CA GLY A 646 -7.50 -21.83 15.04
C GLY A 646 -8.73 -21.38 14.23
N MET A 647 -9.93 -21.81 14.62
CA MET A 647 -11.20 -21.56 13.91
C MET A 647 -11.28 -22.21 12.51
N GLY A 648 -10.62 -23.36 12.32
CA GLY A 648 -10.54 -24.01 11.02
C GLY A 648 -11.90 -24.42 10.46
N GLU A 649 -12.86 -24.74 11.32
CA GLU A 649 -14.23 -25.12 11.01
C GLU A 649 -14.96 -23.97 10.31
N TYR A 650 -14.90 -22.78 10.92
CA TYR A 650 -15.53 -21.56 10.42
C TYR A 650 -14.93 -21.09 9.10
N LEU A 651 -13.61 -21.06 9.02
CA LEU A 651 -12.89 -20.63 7.82
C LEU A 651 -13.13 -21.60 6.66
N SER A 652 -13.13 -22.91 6.93
CA SER A 652 -13.46 -23.94 5.93
C SER A 652 -14.88 -23.76 5.40
N LEU A 653 -15.85 -23.43 6.26
CA LEU A 653 -17.23 -23.17 5.83
C LEU A 653 -17.33 -21.93 4.93
N LEU A 654 -16.65 -20.83 5.30
CA LEU A 654 -16.61 -19.61 4.47
C LEU A 654 -15.97 -19.86 3.11
N ILE A 655 -14.82 -20.55 3.08
CA ILE A 655 -14.12 -20.91 1.84
C ILE A 655 -15.01 -21.82 0.97
N CYS A 656 -15.65 -22.82 1.57
CA CYS A 656 -16.60 -23.69 0.86
C CYS A 656 -17.73 -22.89 0.21
N LEU A 657 -18.36 -21.98 0.96
CA LEU A 657 -19.43 -21.12 0.46
C LEU A 657 -18.97 -20.28 -0.75
N ILE A 658 -17.77 -19.72 -0.69
CA ILE A 658 -17.18 -18.92 -1.78
C ILE A 658 -16.98 -19.78 -3.03
N LEU A 659 -16.32 -20.93 -2.87
CA LEU A 659 -16.02 -21.84 -3.98
C LEU A 659 -17.30 -22.35 -4.65
N VAL A 660 -18.31 -22.74 -3.86
CA VAL A 660 -19.60 -23.23 -4.36
C VAL A 660 -20.34 -22.12 -5.10
N CYS A 661 -20.41 -20.91 -4.55
CA CYS A 661 -21.03 -19.77 -5.23
C CYS A 661 -20.39 -19.49 -6.59
N ILE A 662 -19.06 -19.55 -6.68
CA ILE A 662 -18.33 -19.36 -7.94
C ILE A 662 -18.69 -20.46 -8.94
N LEU A 663 -18.65 -21.74 -8.54
CA LEU A 663 -18.96 -22.88 -9.41
C LEU A 663 -20.40 -22.83 -9.95
N LEU A 664 -21.35 -22.35 -9.14
CA LEU A 664 -22.75 -22.19 -9.54
C LEU A 664 -22.97 -21.04 -10.52
N SER A 665 -22.07 -20.06 -10.57
CA SER A 665 -22.19 -18.88 -11.45
C SER A 665 -22.02 -19.21 -12.94
N LYS A 666 -21.39 -20.35 -13.28
CA LYS A 666 -21.07 -20.79 -14.66
C LYS A 666 -20.30 -19.76 -15.51
N ARG A 667 -19.58 -18.83 -14.89
CA ARG A 667 -18.77 -17.82 -15.61
C ARG A 667 -17.38 -18.30 -15.99
N GLU A 668 -16.95 -19.41 -15.39
CA GLU A 668 -15.57 -19.88 -15.48
C GLU A 668 -15.45 -21.17 -16.28
N GLU A 669 -14.23 -21.39 -16.76
CA GLU A 669 -13.84 -22.58 -17.48
C GLU A 669 -13.96 -23.85 -16.61
N GLU A 670 -14.13 -24.99 -17.29
CA GLU A 670 -14.20 -26.31 -16.66
C GLU A 670 -12.96 -26.62 -15.79
N GLY A 671 -11.81 -25.99 -16.07
CA GLY A 671 -10.60 -26.11 -15.27
C GLY A 671 -10.77 -25.70 -13.79
N PHE A 672 -11.71 -24.80 -13.49
CA PHE A 672 -11.91 -24.29 -12.13
C PHE A 672 -12.46 -25.35 -11.15
N TYR A 673 -13.10 -26.42 -11.64
CA TYR A 673 -13.46 -27.57 -10.79
C TYR A 673 -12.24 -28.16 -10.08
N THR A 674 -11.10 -28.24 -10.77
CA THR A 674 -9.83 -28.71 -10.19
C THR A 674 -9.35 -27.75 -9.10
N THR A 675 -9.28 -26.46 -9.41
CA THR A 675 -8.81 -25.44 -8.47
C THR A 675 -9.67 -25.37 -7.22
N SER A 676 -10.99 -25.44 -7.36
CA SER A 676 -11.93 -25.39 -6.24
C SER A 676 -11.79 -26.56 -5.27
N MET A 677 -11.71 -27.80 -5.78
CA MET A 677 -11.54 -28.98 -4.92
C MET A 677 -10.16 -29.01 -4.25
N GLY A 678 -9.12 -28.63 -5.00
CA GLY A 678 -7.77 -28.54 -4.46
C GLY A 678 -7.67 -27.48 -3.37
N ALA A 679 -8.26 -26.30 -3.61
CA ALA A 679 -8.33 -25.22 -2.64
C ALA A 679 -9.09 -25.64 -1.37
N MET A 680 -10.22 -26.34 -1.48
CA MET A 680 -10.97 -26.83 -0.30
C MET A 680 -10.18 -27.86 0.51
N GLY A 681 -9.34 -28.67 -0.14
CA GLY A 681 -8.53 -29.68 0.56
C GLY A 681 -7.54 -29.06 1.55
N VAL A 682 -6.99 -27.88 1.23
CA VAL A 682 -5.96 -27.21 2.04
C VAL A 682 -6.42 -26.88 3.48
N PRO A 683 -7.52 -26.14 3.72
CA PRO A 683 -7.99 -25.85 5.07
C PRO A 683 -8.46 -27.12 5.82
N LEU A 684 -8.98 -28.12 5.12
CA LEU A 684 -9.37 -29.41 5.74
C LEU A 684 -8.15 -30.23 6.18
N LEU A 685 -7.04 -30.20 5.43
CA LEU A 685 -5.81 -30.91 5.78
C LEU A 685 -5.24 -30.41 7.11
N LEU A 686 -5.40 -29.11 7.38
CA LEU A 686 -5.02 -28.52 8.66
C LEU A 686 -5.87 -29.04 9.84
N LEU A 687 -7.07 -29.59 9.63
CA LEU A 687 -7.88 -30.18 10.71
C LEU A 687 -7.38 -31.57 11.17
N ILE A 688 -6.38 -32.15 10.48
CA ILE A 688 -5.83 -33.48 10.79
C ILE A 688 -4.86 -33.46 11.99
N PRO A 689 -3.78 -32.65 12.00
CA PRO A 689 -2.80 -32.68 13.08
C PRO A 689 -3.34 -32.02 14.35
N ASP A 690 -3.08 -32.66 15.49
CA ASP A 690 -3.23 -32.05 16.81
C ASP A 690 -2.14 -30.98 17.00
N ARG A 691 -2.54 -29.71 17.01
CA ARG A 691 -1.63 -28.56 16.93
C ARG A 691 -1.80 -27.66 18.13
N ASN A 692 -0.68 -27.27 18.74
CA ASN A 692 -0.66 -26.23 19.76
C ASN A 692 -0.87 -24.87 19.11
N ILE A 693 -2.08 -24.31 19.26
CA ILE A 693 -2.41 -22.98 18.79
C ILE A 693 -1.57 -21.96 19.55
N THR A 694 -0.77 -21.18 18.82
CA THR A 694 0.18 -20.23 19.42
C THR A 694 -0.50 -19.07 20.15
N MET A 695 -1.68 -18.65 19.68
CA MET A 695 -2.42 -17.51 20.23
C MET A 695 -3.91 -17.73 20.01
N ILE A 696 -4.63 -18.11 21.06
CA ILE A 696 -6.08 -18.24 21.05
C ILE A 696 -6.68 -16.84 21.16
N LEU A 697 -7.57 -16.49 20.23
CA LEU A 697 -8.29 -15.22 20.27
C LEU A 697 -9.36 -15.26 21.35
N GLU A 698 -9.64 -14.11 21.95
CA GLU A 698 -10.69 -13.96 22.95
C GLU A 698 -12.08 -14.28 22.39
N ASP A 699 -13.05 -14.51 23.28
CA ASP A 699 -14.47 -14.72 22.95
C ASP A 699 -14.78 -15.93 22.06
N PHE A 700 -13.88 -16.92 21.96
CA PHE A 700 -14.13 -18.14 21.21
C PHE A 700 -15.38 -18.90 21.73
N SER A 701 -15.65 -18.83 23.03
CA SER A 701 -16.81 -19.47 23.67
C SER A 701 -18.17 -18.93 23.21
N TYR A 702 -18.22 -17.75 22.57
CA TYR A 702 -19.47 -17.23 21.99
C TYR A 702 -19.82 -17.90 20.65
N LEU A 703 -18.87 -18.58 20.03
CA LEU A 703 -19.08 -19.30 18.78
C LEU A 703 -19.61 -20.71 19.06
N PRO A 704 -20.60 -21.21 18.29
CA PRO A 704 -21.04 -22.60 18.40
C PRO A 704 -19.91 -23.62 18.27
N GLU A 705 -19.91 -24.69 19.05
CA GLU A 705 -18.96 -25.77 18.80
C GLU A 705 -19.41 -26.54 17.54
N ILE A 706 -18.51 -26.64 16.56
CA ILE A 706 -18.73 -27.37 15.32
C ILE A 706 -17.70 -28.47 15.23
N GLU A 707 -18.15 -29.71 15.00
CA GLU A 707 -17.23 -30.83 14.83
C GLU A 707 -16.43 -30.72 13.51
N PRO A 708 -15.10 -30.85 13.54
CA PRO A 708 -14.26 -30.78 12.33
C PRO A 708 -14.65 -31.80 11.25
N SER A 709 -15.07 -33.01 11.69
CA SER A 709 -15.55 -34.08 10.81
C SER A 709 -16.81 -33.69 10.04
N VAL A 710 -17.76 -33.02 10.70
CA VAL A 710 -19.01 -32.54 10.08
C VAL A 710 -18.73 -31.49 9.01
N ILE A 711 -17.80 -30.56 9.27
CA ILE A 711 -17.39 -29.56 8.27
C ILE A 711 -16.69 -30.20 7.08
N ALA A 712 -15.77 -31.15 7.31
CA ALA A 712 -15.08 -31.85 6.23
C ALA A 712 -16.07 -32.61 5.33
N ILE A 713 -17.03 -33.33 5.93
CA ILE A 713 -18.04 -34.09 5.19
C ILE A 713 -18.98 -33.16 4.44
N SER A 714 -19.55 -32.16 5.10
CA SER A 714 -20.52 -31.25 4.48
C SER A 714 -19.91 -30.45 3.33
N SER A 715 -18.72 -29.88 3.51
CA SER A 715 -18.03 -29.12 2.45
C SER A 715 -17.67 -30.00 1.24
N THR A 716 -17.16 -31.20 1.49
CA THR A 716 -16.85 -32.18 0.43
C THR A 716 -18.13 -32.62 -0.29
N ALA A 717 -19.19 -32.93 0.44
CA ALA A 717 -20.47 -33.35 -0.13
C ALA A 717 -21.09 -32.27 -1.03
N ILE A 718 -21.08 -31.01 -0.61
CA ILE A 718 -21.64 -29.90 -1.39
C ILE A 718 -20.84 -29.71 -2.69
N LEU A 719 -19.51 -29.73 -2.64
CA LEU A 719 -18.68 -29.60 -3.84
C LEU A 719 -18.88 -30.77 -4.82
N LEU A 720 -18.96 -31.99 -4.31
CA LEU A 720 -19.24 -33.18 -5.12
C LEU A 720 -20.65 -33.12 -5.73
N ALA A 721 -21.65 -32.64 -5.00
CA ALA A 721 -23.02 -32.49 -5.50
C ALA A 721 -23.10 -31.52 -6.69
N VAL A 722 -22.25 -30.49 -6.71
CA VAL A 722 -22.15 -29.54 -7.85
C VAL A 722 -21.35 -30.13 -9.02
N TYR A 723 -20.31 -30.91 -8.72
CA TYR A 723 -19.38 -31.46 -9.71
C TYR A 723 -19.87 -32.73 -10.42
N LEU A 724 -20.27 -33.75 -9.66
CA LEU A 724 -20.58 -35.08 -10.18
C LEU A 724 -21.63 -35.08 -11.31
N PRO A 725 -22.71 -34.27 -11.26
CA PRO A 725 -23.68 -34.22 -12.36
C PRO A 725 -23.07 -33.77 -13.70
N LYS A 726 -22.02 -32.95 -13.66
CA LYS A 726 -21.34 -32.38 -14.84
C LYS A 726 -20.12 -33.18 -15.29
N ALA A 727 -19.68 -34.17 -14.53
CA ALA A 727 -18.46 -34.93 -14.82
C ALA A 727 -18.45 -35.57 -16.23
N GLY A 728 -19.60 -35.94 -16.78
CA GLY A 728 -19.69 -36.51 -18.13
C GLY A 728 -19.52 -35.48 -19.27
N GLU A 729 -19.61 -34.19 -18.98
CA GLU A 729 -19.55 -33.11 -19.98
C GLU A 729 -18.12 -32.56 -20.15
N ILE A 730 -17.27 -32.67 -19.12
CA ILE A 730 -15.94 -32.05 -19.06
C ILE A 730 -14.94 -32.67 -20.03
N GLU A 731 -14.15 -31.85 -20.73
CA GLU A 731 -13.15 -32.32 -21.72
C GLU A 731 -11.94 -33.02 -21.09
N ASP A 732 -11.27 -32.35 -20.14
CA ASP A 732 -10.14 -32.90 -19.39
C ASP A 732 -10.58 -33.28 -17.98
N LEU A 733 -11.33 -34.39 -17.87
CA LEU A 733 -11.85 -34.85 -16.57
C LEU A 733 -10.77 -35.33 -15.61
N LEU A 734 -9.55 -35.62 -16.07
CA LEU A 734 -8.53 -36.21 -15.22
C LEU A 734 -8.14 -35.29 -14.06
N LYS A 735 -7.88 -34.02 -14.35
CA LYS A 735 -7.50 -33.02 -13.34
C LYS A 735 -8.56 -32.85 -12.23
N PRO A 736 -9.83 -32.56 -12.53
CA PRO A 736 -10.86 -32.42 -11.50
C PRO A 736 -11.18 -33.74 -10.81
N ALA A 737 -11.09 -34.88 -11.50
CA ALA A 737 -11.25 -36.18 -10.86
C ALA A 737 -10.14 -36.44 -9.82
N MET A 738 -8.87 -36.22 -10.17
CA MET A 738 -7.76 -36.34 -9.23
C MET A 738 -7.90 -35.38 -8.04
N SER A 739 -8.32 -34.14 -8.29
CA SER A 739 -8.53 -33.18 -7.20
C SER A 739 -9.68 -33.56 -6.28
N SER A 740 -10.78 -34.10 -6.82
CA SER A 740 -11.91 -34.61 -6.04
C SER A 740 -11.51 -35.81 -5.19
N LEU A 741 -10.70 -36.72 -5.74
CA LEU A 741 -10.16 -37.88 -5.02
C LEU A 741 -9.28 -37.45 -3.85
N TRP A 742 -8.41 -36.47 -4.08
CA TRP A 742 -7.58 -35.88 -3.03
C TRP A 742 -8.41 -35.24 -1.91
N LEU A 743 -9.43 -34.45 -2.27
CA LEU A 743 -10.35 -33.83 -1.31
C LEU A 743 -11.08 -34.88 -0.46
N MET A 744 -11.62 -35.93 -1.09
CA MET A 744 -12.32 -36.99 -0.37
C MET A 744 -11.37 -37.80 0.52
N SER A 745 -10.12 -38.04 0.10
CA SER A 745 -9.10 -38.69 0.96
C SER A 745 -8.77 -37.84 2.19
N ILE A 746 -8.67 -36.52 2.04
CA ILE A 746 -8.49 -35.60 3.17
C ILE A 746 -9.72 -35.66 4.09
N CYS A 747 -10.93 -35.66 3.54
CA CYS A 747 -12.16 -35.78 4.32
C CYS A 747 -12.20 -37.07 5.16
N ILE A 748 -11.79 -38.21 4.59
CA ILE A 748 -11.68 -39.48 5.33
C ILE A 748 -10.63 -39.38 6.43
N ALA A 749 -9.47 -38.76 6.13
CA ALA A 749 -8.41 -38.58 7.11
C ALA A 749 -8.86 -37.73 8.30
N VAL A 750 -9.58 -36.63 8.07
CA VAL A 750 -10.17 -35.81 9.14
C VAL A 750 -11.18 -36.62 9.95
N ALA A 751 -12.10 -37.35 9.30
CA ALA A 751 -13.07 -38.17 10.01
C ALA A 751 -12.41 -39.28 10.86
N TYR A 752 -11.31 -39.86 10.36
CA TYR A 752 -10.54 -40.88 11.05
C TYR A 752 -9.83 -40.32 12.29
N THR A 753 -9.21 -39.15 12.22
CA THR A 753 -8.49 -38.56 13.36
C THR A 753 -9.42 -38.09 14.47
N GLN A 754 -10.63 -37.64 14.15
CA GLN A 754 -11.62 -37.22 15.14
C GLN A 754 -12.24 -38.40 15.91
N GLY A 755 -12.09 -39.63 15.42
CA GLY A 755 -12.52 -40.84 16.14
C GLY A 755 -14.01 -41.15 16.11
N ASP A 756 -14.84 -40.33 15.44
CA ASP A 756 -16.27 -40.60 15.26
C ASP A 756 -16.52 -41.65 14.16
N GLN A 757 -17.05 -42.80 14.56
CA GLN A 757 -17.37 -43.92 13.66
C GLN A 757 -18.46 -43.55 12.64
N LEU A 758 -19.41 -42.69 13.01
CA LEU A 758 -20.48 -42.28 12.11
C LEU A 758 -19.92 -41.41 10.98
N SER A 759 -19.14 -40.39 11.31
CA SER A 759 -18.43 -39.54 10.34
C SER A 759 -17.47 -40.33 9.45
N LEU A 760 -16.74 -41.29 10.01
CA LEU A 760 -15.85 -42.16 9.23
C LEU A 760 -16.66 -43.01 8.22
N SER A 761 -17.76 -43.63 8.66
CA SER A 761 -18.60 -44.43 7.76
C SER A 761 -19.25 -43.59 6.65
N LEU A 762 -19.70 -42.38 6.96
CA LEU A 762 -20.29 -41.45 5.99
C LEU A 762 -19.27 -40.96 4.96
N SER A 763 -18.06 -40.60 5.39
CA SER A 763 -16.99 -40.14 4.49
C SER A 763 -16.53 -41.25 3.54
N VAL A 764 -16.36 -42.49 4.05
CA VAL A 764 -16.04 -43.66 3.22
C VAL A 764 -17.20 -43.97 2.27
N GLY A 765 -18.45 -43.97 2.74
CA GLY A 765 -19.62 -44.17 1.88
C GLY A 765 -19.72 -43.14 0.75
N MET A 766 -19.50 -41.86 1.06
CA MET A 766 -19.46 -40.78 0.08
C MET A 766 -18.36 -41.00 -0.96
N PHE A 767 -17.15 -41.36 -0.54
CA PHE A 767 -16.04 -41.68 -1.45
C PHE A 767 -16.40 -42.81 -2.41
N MET A 768 -16.98 -43.90 -1.89
CA MET A 768 -17.38 -45.07 -2.68
C MET A 768 -18.46 -44.73 -3.71
N ILE A 769 -19.48 -43.95 -3.33
CA ILE A 769 -20.55 -43.54 -4.24
C ILE A 769 -20.01 -42.59 -5.32
N ALA A 770 -19.22 -41.58 -4.93
CA ALA A 770 -18.68 -40.58 -5.83
C ALA A 770 -17.69 -41.18 -6.85
N THR A 771 -16.84 -42.11 -6.43
CA THR A 771 -15.91 -42.82 -7.31
C THR A 771 -16.62 -43.71 -8.32
N VAL A 772 -17.62 -44.47 -7.90
CA VAL A 772 -18.45 -45.26 -8.84
C VAL A 772 -19.15 -44.35 -9.84
N TRP A 773 -19.66 -43.19 -9.40
CA TRP A 773 -20.25 -42.20 -10.31
C TRP A 773 -19.22 -41.64 -11.32
N LEU A 774 -18.02 -41.28 -10.86
CA LEU A 774 -16.94 -40.80 -11.72
C LEU A 774 -16.52 -41.83 -12.77
N VAL A 775 -16.43 -43.10 -12.38
CA VAL A 775 -16.11 -44.18 -13.33
C VAL A 775 -17.28 -44.41 -14.30
N ALA A 776 -18.52 -44.39 -13.81
CA ALA A 776 -19.70 -44.66 -14.64
C ALA A 776 -20.00 -43.55 -15.66
N LYS A 777 -19.84 -42.28 -15.28
CA LYS A 777 -20.18 -41.13 -16.14
C LYS A 777 -18.96 -40.42 -16.71
N GLY A 778 -17.86 -40.39 -15.98
CA GLY A 778 -16.68 -39.63 -16.33
C GLY A 778 -15.85 -40.23 -17.47
N GLU A 779 -15.82 -41.55 -17.60
CA GLU A 779 -15.10 -42.21 -18.70
C GLU A 779 -15.91 -42.23 -20.01
N LEU A 780 -17.20 -41.89 -19.97
CA LEU A 780 -18.12 -41.92 -21.12
C LEU A 780 -17.59 -41.14 -22.33
N ARG A 781 -17.08 -39.93 -22.15
CA ARG A 781 -16.61 -39.12 -23.29
C ARG A 781 -15.33 -39.69 -23.92
N ARG A 782 -14.39 -40.19 -23.11
CA ARG A 782 -13.16 -40.85 -23.60
C ARG A 782 -13.47 -42.16 -24.33
N GLU A 783 -14.45 -42.91 -23.82
CA GLU A 783 -14.97 -44.09 -24.51
C GLU A 783 -15.60 -43.70 -25.85
N LEU A 784 -16.48 -42.68 -25.88
CA LEU A 784 -17.09 -42.19 -27.12
C LEU A 784 -16.05 -41.74 -28.15
N GLN A 785 -15.00 -41.02 -27.74
CA GLN A 785 -13.87 -40.67 -28.61
C GLN A 785 -13.15 -41.91 -29.17
N THR A 786 -12.99 -42.94 -28.34
CA THR A 786 -12.37 -44.21 -28.76
C THR A 786 -13.27 -44.95 -29.75
N VAL A 787 -14.60 -44.94 -29.53
CA VAL A 787 -15.61 -45.49 -30.46
C VAL A 787 -15.66 -44.71 -31.77
N THR A 788 -15.54 -43.38 -31.73
CA THR A 788 -15.47 -42.57 -32.97
C THR A 788 -14.20 -42.86 -33.76
N LYS A 789 -13.05 -43.00 -33.07
CA LYS A 789 -11.80 -43.44 -33.71
C LYS A 789 -11.96 -44.83 -34.33
N MET A 790 -12.55 -45.78 -33.60
CA MET A 790 -12.79 -47.14 -34.07
C MET A 790 -13.72 -47.17 -35.31
N SER A 791 -14.85 -46.48 -35.25
CA SER A 791 -15.81 -46.42 -36.37
C SER A 791 -15.25 -45.71 -37.61
N SER A 792 -14.45 -44.64 -37.43
CA SER A 792 -13.72 -44.01 -38.53
C SER A 792 -12.72 -44.97 -39.19
N ARG A 793 -11.95 -45.72 -38.39
CA ARG A 793 -11.03 -46.75 -38.91
C ARG A 793 -11.77 -47.87 -39.63
N ARG A 794 -12.91 -48.30 -39.10
CA ARG A 794 -13.78 -49.30 -39.72
C ARG A 794 -14.32 -48.83 -41.06
N ALA A 795 -14.72 -47.56 -41.17
CA ALA A 795 -15.17 -46.97 -42.44
C ALA A 795 -14.04 -46.92 -43.49
N LEU A 796 -12.82 -46.55 -43.10
CA LEU A 796 -11.65 -46.58 -44.00
C LEU A 796 -11.32 -48.01 -44.47
N ALA A 797 -11.42 -48.99 -43.59
CA ALA A 797 -11.24 -50.39 -43.95
C ALA A 797 -12.33 -50.89 -44.93
N LEU A 798 -13.58 -50.47 -44.73
CA LEU A 798 -14.69 -50.76 -45.64
C LEU A 798 -14.54 -50.07 -47.00
N GLU A 799 -14.10 -48.81 -47.05
CA GLU A 799 -13.80 -48.09 -48.30
C GLU A 799 -12.67 -48.77 -49.09
N LYS A 800 -11.64 -49.27 -48.37
CA LYS A 800 -10.55 -50.03 -48.99
C LYS A 800 -11.01 -51.39 -49.48
N LYS A 801 -11.87 -52.08 -48.72
CA LYS A 801 -12.45 -53.38 -49.13
C LYS A 801 -13.39 -53.23 -50.33
N SER A 802 -14.05 -52.09 -50.49
CA SER A 802 -14.94 -51.81 -51.64
C SER A 802 -14.19 -51.31 -52.88
N ARG A 803 -13.03 -50.66 -52.72
CA ARG A 803 -12.06 -50.44 -53.80
C ARG A 803 -11.36 -51.75 -54.18
N SER A 804 -12.07 -52.56 -54.95
CA SER A 804 -11.45 -53.66 -55.69
C SER A 804 -10.45 -53.05 -56.68
N PRO A 805 -9.19 -53.48 -56.76
CA PRO A 805 -8.30 -52.99 -57.81
C PRO A 805 -8.85 -53.46 -59.15
N GLU A 806 -9.20 -52.54 -60.06
CA GLU A 806 -9.30 -52.89 -61.47
C GLU A 806 -7.91 -53.34 -61.94
N GLU A 807 -7.85 -54.42 -62.74
CA GLU A 807 -6.61 -54.99 -63.25
C GLU A 807 -5.79 -53.91 -63.99
N GLY A 808 -4.79 -53.33 -63.33
CA GLY A 808 -3.84 -52.39 -63.94
C GLY A 808 -3.44 -51.16 -63.11
N GLU A 809 -4.09 -50.85 -61.99
CA GLU A 809 -3.69 -49.70 -61.16
C GLU A 809 -2.54 -50.03 -60.17
N LEU A 810 -1.51 -49.17 -60.16
CA LEU A 810 -0.39 -49.23 -59.21
C LEU A 810 -0.93 -49.11 -57.77
N GLN A 811 -0.67 -50.12 -56.93
CA GLN A 811 -1.00 -50.08 -55.50
C GLN A 811 -0.28 -48.90 -54.83
N THR A 812 -1.03 -47.86 -54.49
CA THR A 812 -0.54 -46.72 -53.70
C THR A 812 -0.21 -47.20 -52.29
N TYR A 813 1.00 -46.88 -51.79
CA TYR A 813 1.44 -47.25 -50.45
C TYR A 813 0.54 -46.62 -49.38
N ASP A 814 -0.17 -47.45 -48.62
CA ASP A 814 -1.00 -47.01 -47.50
C ASP A 814 -0.16 -46.97 -46.23
N ALA A 815 0.25 -45.76 -45.85
CA ALA A 815 1.06 -45.52 -44.67
C ALA A 815 0.39 -46.03 -43.38
N ILE A 816 -0.95 -46.03 -43.31
CA ILE A 816 -1.71 -46.47 -42.14
C ILE A 816 -1.65 -48.00 -42.01
N GLU A 817 -1.80 -48.73 -43.11
CA GLU A 817 -1.72 -50.20 -43.10
C GLU A 817 -0.34 -50.70 -42.67
N ALA A 818 0.72 -50.08 -43.21
CA ALA A 818 2.10 -50.41 -42.84
C ALA A 818 2.38 -50.13 -41.35
N GLU A 819 1.87 -49.01 -40.82
CA GLU A 819 1.96 -48.67 -39.39
C GLU A 819 1.23 -49.70 -38.53
N MET A 820 0.02 -50.11 -38.91
CA MET A 820 -0.76 -51.12 -38.18
C MET A 820 -0.14 -52.51 -38.22
N LEU A 821 0.38 -52.96 -39.36
CA LEU A 821 1.13 -54.22 -39.47
C LEU A 821 2.36 -54.20 -38.59
N SER A 822 3.09 -53.08 -38.54
CA SER A 822 4.25 -52.93 -37.67
C SER A 822 3.88 -52.96 -36.19
N SER A 823 2.77 -52.33 -35.81
CA SER A 823 2.26 -52.29 -34.44
C SER A 823 1.74 -53.66 -34.00
N ARG A 824 1.03 -54.38 -34.88
CA ARG A 824 0.54 -55.74 -34.65
C ARG A 824 1.68 -56.76 -34.55
N LYS A 825 2.73 -56.62 -35.38
CA LYS A 825 3.96 -57.43 -35.28
C LYS A 825 4.74 -57.20 -33.99
N LYS A 826 4.68 -55.98 -33.43
CA LYS A 826 5.24 -55.66 -32.12
C LYS A 826 4.38 -56.15 -30.95
N SER A 827 3.08 -56.36 -31.17
CA SER A 827 2.19 -56.91 -30.17
C SER A 827 2.38 -58.43 -30.04
N ARG A 828 2.72 -58.89 -28.83
CA ARG A 828 2.81 -60.34 -28.53
C ARG A 828 1.46 -61.04 -28.51
N GLU A 829 0.37 -60.29 -28.46
CA GLU A 829 -0.98 -60.79 -28.15
C GLU A 829 -1.86 -60.93 -29.40
N LYS A 830 -1.51 -60.27 -30.52
CA LYS A 830 -2.29 -60.28 -31.76
C LYS A 830 -1.56 -61.10 -32.82
N SER A 831 -2.20 -62.17 -33.32
CA SER A 831 -1.68 -62.94 -34.47
C SER A 831 -1.75 -62.11 -35.75
N GLN A 832 -0.96 -62.49 -36.76
CA GLN A 832 -1.14 -61.94 -38.11
C GLN A 832 -2.59 -62.20 -38.56
N THR A 833 -3.21 -61.18 -39.18
CA THR A 833 -4.56 -61.26 -39.72
C THR A 833 -4.53 -60.74 -41.15
N ASP A 834 -5.27 -61.41 -42.02
CA ASP A 834 -5.52 -60.98 -43.41
C ASP A 834 -6.80 -60.13 -43.50
N ASP A 835 -7.55 -59.99 -42.39
CA ASP A 835 -8.74 -59.14 -42.36
C ASP A 835 -8.35 -57.66 -42.21
N VAL A 836 -8.59 -56.90 -43.29
CA VAL A 836 -8.34 -55.45 -43.37
C VAL A 836 -9.11 -54.70 -42.27
N GLU A 837 -10.31 -55.16 -41.92
CA GLU A 837 -11.11 -54.53 -40.87
C GLU A 837 -10.45 -54.70 -39.49
N GLU A 838 -10.02 -55.92 -39.18
CA GLU A 838 -9.35 -56.27 -37.93
C GLU A 838 -7.96 -55.63 -37.79
N LEU A 839 -7.26 -55.44 -38.91
CA LEU A 839 -5.96 -54.78 -38.97
C LEU A 839 -6.06 -53.27 -38.64
N TYR A 840 -7.10 -52.59 -39.16
CA TYR A 840 -7.28 -51.14 -39.03
C TYR A 840 -7.76 -50.69 -37.64
N ILE A 841 -8.27 -51.63 -36.83
CA ILE A 841 -8.66 -51.37 -35.43
C ILE A 841 -7.62 -51.88 -34.42
N SER A 842 -6.50 -52.44 -34.89
CA SER A 842 -5.56 -53.19 -34.05
C SER A 842 -4.87 -52.38 -32.94
N ASP A 843 -4.75 -51.06 -33.07
CA ASP A 843 -4.17 -50.14 -32.08
C ASP A 843 -5.21 -49.45 -31.19
N VAL A 844 -6.51 -49.64 -31.46
CA VAL A 844 -7.59 -48.89 -30.81
C VAL A 844 -8.01 -49.60 -29.52
N SER A 845 -7.35 -49.25 -28.42
CA SER A 845 -7.70 -49.72 -27.06
C SER A 845 -8.11 -48.55 -26.17
N HIS A 846 -9.13 -48.73 -25.33
CA HIS A 846 -9.53 -47.75 -24.33
C HIS A 846 -8.66 -47.86 -23.07
N ARG A 847 -8.04 -46.76 -22.63
CA ARG A 847 -7.27 -46.72 -21.38
C ARG A 847 -8.14 -46.15 -20.25
N PRO A 848 -8.55 -46.96 -19.25
CA PRO A 848 -9.43 -46.51 -18.16
C PRO A 848 -8.65 -45.74 -17.09
N VAL A 849 -8.17 -44.54 -17.44
CA VAL A 849 -7.24 -43.76 -16.60
C VAL A 849 -7.86 -43.40 -15.24
N ILE A 850 -9.17 -43.18 -15.16
CA ILE A 850 -9.83 -42.79 -13.89
C ILE A 850 -9.88 -44.00 -12.96
N ILE A 851 -10.24 -45.17 -13.48
CA ILE A 851 -10.24 -46.42 -12.69
C ILE A 851 -8.84 -46.72 -12.16
N ILE A 852 -7.80 -46.60 -13.01
CA ILE A 852 -6.41 -46.80 -12.59
C ILE A 852 -6.04 -45.84 -11.44
N ALA A 853 -6.38 -44.56 -11.59
CA ALA A 853 -6.06 -43.56 -10.59
C ALA A 853 -6.78 -43.82 -9.25
N VAL A 854 -8.05 -44.20 -9.28
CA VAL A 854 -8.82 -44.57 -8.07
C VAL A 854 -8.20 -45.80 -7.40
N MET A 855 -7.90 -46.86 -8.17
CA MET A 855 -7.27 -48.07 -7.62
C MET A 855 -5.89 -47.76 -7.03
N ALA A 856 -5.06 -46.98 -7.71
CA ALA A 856 -3.75 -46.59 -7.22
C ALA A 856 -3.83 -45.83 -5.89
N LEU A 857 -4.78 -44.90 -5.77
CA LEU A 857 -5.02 -44.14 -4.54
C LEU A 857 -5.50 -45.05 -3.39
N VAL A 858 -6.50 -45.88 -3.64
CA VAL A 858 -7.06 -46.81 -2.64
C VAL A 858 -5.99 -47.79 -2.17
N PHE A 859 -5.17 -48.33 -3.07
CA PHE A 859 -4.07 -49.20 -2.70
C PHE A 859 -3.00 -48.46 -1.92
N ALA A 860 -2.60 -47.25 -2.33
CA ALA A 860 -1.59 -46.47 -1.61
C ALA A 860 -2.03 -46.12 -0.17
N THR A 861 -3.28 -45.69 0.02
CA THR A 861 -3.81 -45.38 1.36
C THR A 861 -3.96 -46.63 2.21
N SER A 862 -4.50 -47.72 1.64
CA SER A 862 -4.67 -48.98 2.35
C SER A 862 -3.33 -49.65 2.68
N LEU A 863 -2.30 -49.45 1.85
CA LEU A 863 -0.93 -49.88 2.10
C LEU A 863 -0.35 -49.17 3.31
N MET A 864 -0.52 -47.84 3.39
CA MET A 864 -0.06 -47.04 4.53
C MET A 864 -0.75 -47.47 5.83
N ILE A 865 -2.08 -47.59 5.81
CA ILE A 865 -2.85 -48.04 6.98
C ILE A 865 -2.43 -49.45 7.40
N GLY A 866 -2.31 -50.38 6.45
CA GLY A 866 -1.86 -51.75 6.72
C GLY A 866 -0.45 -51.79 7.30
N PHE A 867 0.46 -50.95 6.81
CA PHE A 867 1.84 -50.86 7.30
C PHE A 867 1.91 -50.31 8.74
N THR A 868 1.10 -49.30 9.07
CA THR A 868 1.11 -48.68 10.41
C THR A 868 0.32 -49.49 11.44
N SER A 869 -0.83 -50.03 11.05
CA SER A 869 -1.80 -50.65 11.97
C SER A 869 -1.71 -52.18 11.99
N GLY A 870 -0.94 -52.79 11.10
CA GLY A 870 -0.82 -54.24 10.97
C GLY A 870 -1.96 -54.88 10.15
N PRO A 871 -2.01 -56.23 10.09
CA PRO A 871 -2.95 -56.95 9.23
C PRO A 871 -4.40 -56.80 9.72
N ASN A 872 -5.25 -56.18 8.90
CA ASN A 872 -6.69 -56.03 9.15
C ASN A 872 -7.52 -56.76 8.06
N PRO A 873 -8.11 -57.93 8.36
CA PRO A 873 -8.88 -58.71 7.38
C PRO A 873 -10.12 -57.99 6.86
N ILE A 874 -10.75 -57.16 7.69
CA ILE A 874 -11.95 -56.39 7.32
C ILE A 874 -11.59 -55.33 6.29
N LEU A 875 -10.49 -54.61 6.50
CA LEU A 875 -9.97 -53.63 5.55
C LEU A 875 -9.68 -54.28 4.19
N LEU A 876 -9.02 -55.44 4.20
CA LEU A 876 -8.67 -56.17 2.99
C LEU A 876 -9.92 -56.64 2.21
N LEU A 877 -10.94 -57.11 2.93
CA LEU A 877 -12.22 -57.52 2.36
C LEU A 877 -12.99 -56.33 1.75
N VAL A 878 -13.05 -55.20 2.45
CA VAL A 878 -13.75 -53.99 1.97
C VAL A 878 -13.05 -53.42 0.73
N VAL A 879 -11.72 -53.31 0.75
CA VAL A 879 -10.92 -52.86 -0.41
C VAL A 879 -11.08 -53.83 -1.59
N GLY A 880 -11.00 -55.14 -1.35
CA GLY A 880 -11.19 -56.15 -2.39
C GLY A 880 -12.58 -56.10 -3.02
N ALA A 881 -13.64 -55.99 -2.21
CA ALA A 881 -15.01 -55.86 -2.68
C ALA A 881 -15.19 -54.58 -3.52
N PHE A 882 -14.63 -53.46 -3.06
CA PHE A 882 -14.72 -52.18 -3.77
C PHE A 882 -14.02 -52.21 -5.13
N VAL A 883 -12.78 -52.70 -5.18
CA VAL A 883 -12.02 -52.77 -6.44
C VAL A 883 -12.71 -53.71 -7.43
N THR A 884 -13.28 -54.81 -6.94
CA THR A 884 -14.08 -55.73 -7.78
C THR A 884 -15.31 -55.03 -8.38
N LEU A 885 -15.99 -54.17 -7.60
CA LEU A 885 -17.11 -53.36 -8.09
C LEU A 885 -16.67 -52.39 -9.19
N LEU A 886 -15.54 -51.68 -9.01
CA LEU A 886 -15.01 -50.76 -10.02
C LEU A 886 -14.68 -51.50 -11.34
N ILE A 887 -14.04 -52.66 -11.25
CA ILE A 887 -13.74 -53.51 -12.40
C ILE A 887 -15.02 -53.97 -13.09
N ALA A 888 -16.03 -54.40 -12.32
CA ALA A 888 -17.29 -54.86 -12.89
C ALA A 888 -17.99 -53.75 -13.68
N VAL A 889 -18.03 -52.52 -13.16
CA VAL A 889 -18.59 -51.35 -13.85
C VAL A 889 -17.81 -51.05 -15.14
N ALA A 890 -16.48 -51.05 -15.07
CA ALA A 890 -15.60 -50.83 -16.22
C ALA A 890 -15.84 -51.84 -17.34
N ARG A 891 -15.87 -53.12 -16.97
CA ARG A 891 -15.98 -54.24 -17.90
C ARG A 891 -17.36 -54.34 -18.53
N PHE A 892 -18.40 -54.05 -17.74
CA PHE A 892 -19.77 -53.99 -18.25
C PHE A 892 -19.91 -52.94 -19.36
N ARG A 893 -19.31 -51.76 -19.20
CA ARG A 893 -19.38 -50.67 -20.16
C ARG A 893 -18.53 -50.90 -21.42
N THR A 894 -17.27 -51.26 -21.24
CA THR A 894 -16.35 -51.55 -22.36
C THR A 894 -16.88 -52.67 -23.25
N ARG A 895 -17.50 -53.71 -22.65
CA ARG A 895 -18.17 -54.78 -23.40
C ARG A 895 -19.40 -54.31 -24.17
N GLN A 896 -20.18 -53.36 -23.65
CA GLN A 896 -21.32 -52.78 -24.38
C GLN A 896 -20.89 -51.95 -25.60
N LEU A 897 -19.67 -51.42 -25.58
CA LEU A 897 -19.13 -50.54 -26.62
C LEU A 897 -18.14 -51.24 -27.56
N GLU A 898 -17.97 -52.56 -27.45
CA GLU A 898 -16.99 -53.35 -28.20
C GLU A 898 -15.54 -52.80 -28.10
N LEU A 899 -15.19 -52.19 -26.97
CA LEU A 899 -13.87 -51.62 -26.74
C LEU A 899 -12.94 -52.61 -26.01
N ASP A 900 -11.74 -52.81 -26.56
CA ASP A 900 -10.70 -53.57 -25.89
C ASP A 900 -9.99 -52.74 -24.81
N LEU A 901 -9.74 -53.37 -23.65
CA LEU A 901 -8.88 -52.83 -22.59
C LEU A 901 -7.42 -53.21 -22.85
N PRO A 902 -6.43 -52.39 -22.41
CA PRO A 902 -5.03 -52.76 -22.46
C PRO A 902 -4.76 -53.98 -21.58
N HIS A 903 -3.82 -54.81 -21.99
CA HIS A 903 -3.41 -56.00 -21.26
C HIS A 903 -2.01 -55.84 -20.66
N VAL A 904 -1.78 -56.51 -19.53
CA VAL A 904 -0.46 -56.68 -18.90
C VAL A 904 -0.30 -58.16 -18.62
N LEU A 905 0.72 -58.79 -19.22
CA LEU A 905 0.96 -60.24 -19.11
C LEU A 905 -0.26 -61.10 -19.52
N GLY A 906 -1.04 -60.67 -20.52
CA GLY A 906 -2.23 -61.37 -20.99
C GLY A 906 -3.47 -61.24 -20.09
N ILE A 907 -3.43 -60.39 -19.08
CA ILE A 907 -4.57 -60.08 -18.19
C ILE A 907 -5.03 -58.64 -18.47
N GLU A 908 -6.34 -58.40 -18.53
CA GLU A 908 -6.91 -57.04 -18.62
C GLU A 908 -6.31 -56.16 -17.50
N MET A 909 -5.75 -55.01 -17.87
CA MET A 909 -4.91 -54.20 -16.98
C MET A 909 -5.58 -53.82 -15.64
N PRO A 910 -6.88 -53.46 -15.56
CA PRO A 910 -7.54 -53.22 -14.28
C PRO A 910 -7.54 -54.45 -13.34
N ILE A 911 -7.70 -55.66 -13.89
CA ILE A 911 -7.67 -56.91 -13.13
C ILE A 911 -6.26 -57.20 -12.64
N ALA A 912 -5.26 -57.04 -13.52
CA ALA A 912 -3.85 -57.22 -13.15
C ALA A 912 -3.43 -56.27 -12.02
N LEU A 913 -3.88 -55.00 -12.09
CA LEU A 913 -3.59 -53.99 -11.08
C LEU A 913 -4.29 -54.29 -9.74
N ALA A 914 -5.51 -54.82 -9.77
CA ALA A 914 -6.22 -55.23 -8.56
C ALA A 914 -5.58 -56.41 -7.83
N ILE A 915 -5.20 -57.46 -8.57
CA ILE A 915 -4.54 -58.64 -7.99
C ILE A 915 -3.19 -58.23 -7.38
N SER A 916 -2.36 -57.50 -8.14
CA SER A 916 -1.06 -57.04 -7.65
C SER A 916 -1.21 -56.11 -6.45
N GLY A 917 -2.13 -55.14 -6.49
CA GLY A 917 -2.39 -54.21 -5.39
C GLY A 917 -2.81 -54.88 -4.09
N LEU A 918 -3.75 -55.84 -4.14
CA LEU A 918 -4.19 -56.59 -2.96
C LEU A 918 -3.08 -57.46 -2.36
N VAL A 919 -2.28 -58.11 -3.19
CA VAL A 919 -1.13 -58.92 -2.74
C VAL A 919 -0.09 -58.03 -2.07
N ILE A 920 0.27 -56.92 -2.71
CA ILE A 920 1.25 -55.96 -2.16
C ILE A 920 0.75 -55.41 -0.81
N MET A 921 -0.53 -55.02 -0.74
CA MET A 921 -1.15 -54.54 0.50
C MET A 921 -1.07 -55.58 1.63
N HIS A 922 -1.42 -56.83 1.35
CA HIS A 922 -1.36 -57.89 2.34
C HIS A 922 0.07 -58.11 2.84
N VAL A 923 1.04 -58.21 1.93
CA VAL A 923 2.46 -58.41 2.27
C VAL A 923 3.00 -57.25 3.10
N PHE A 924 2.74 -56.01 2.71
CA PHE A 924 3.20 -54.84 3.46
C PHE A 924 2.58 -54.74 4.86
N SER A 925 1.32 -55.15 5.02
CA SER A 925 0.68 -55.19 6.33
C SER A 925 1.33 -56.17 7.31
N LEU A 926 2.06 -57.18 6.80
CA LEU A 926 2.82 -58.13 7.58
C LEU A 926 4.26 -57.67 7.87
N LEU A 927 4.80 -56.74 7.06
CA LEU A 927 6.17 -56.24 7.17
C LEU A 927 6.29 -54.99 8.06
N GLY A 928 5.18 -54.28 8.29
CA GLY A 928 5.17 -53.01 9.01
C GLY A 928 5.29 -53.13 10.53
N PRO A 929 5.68 -52.06 11.22
CA PRO A 929 5.80 -52.04 12.69
C PRO A 929 4.49 -52.38 13.41
N GLY A 930 3.33 -52.21 12.78
CA GLY A 930 2.04 -52.67 13.32
C GLY A 930 1.90 -54.19 13.45
N ALA A 931 2.68 -54.98 12.71
CA ALA A 931 2.66 -56.44 12.78
C ALA A 931 3.29 -57.00 14.07
N SER A 932 4.20 -56.25 14.72
CA SER A 932 4.80 -56.67 16.00
C SER A 932 3.92 -56.38 17.22
N ASN A 933 2.86 -55.57 17.08
CA ASN A 933 1.92 -55.25 18.17
C ASN A 933 0.94 -56.39 18.49
N GLN A 934 1.07 -57.57 17.87
CA GLN A 934 0.21 -58.73 18.14
C GLN A 934 0.69 -59.65 19.28
N ASN A 935 1.65 -59.25 20.12
CA ASN A 935 1.92 -59.97 21.38
C ASN A 935 2.45 -59.04 22.48
N LEU A 936 1.50 -58.52 23.29
CA LEU A 936 1.52 -58.53 24.76
C LEU A 936 0.09 -58.51 25.28
#